data_AF-A0A7V3SKJ2-F1
#
_entry.id   AF-A0A7V3SKJ2-F1
#
_cell.length_a   1.000
_cell.length_b   1.000
_cell.length_c   1.000
_cell.angle_alpha   90.00
_cell.angle_beta   90.00
_cell.angle_gamma   90.00
#
_symmetry.space_group_name_H-M   'P 1'
#
loop_
_entity.id
_entity.type
_entity.pdbx_description
1 polymer ?
#
loop_
_entity_poly.entity_id
_entity_poly.type
_entity_poly.pdbx_seq_one_letter_code
_entity_poly.pdbx_strand_id
1 'polypeptide(L)'
;MYDCCLRLLPSRRNGYQLELVVETQQTPVLCAETPAVDVPSLQQNYLRSLQHTSHRDYPVSLLREFGLKLGEVLFPSPVLQVLRQWLAQDEVLLRLDTEAVPRLSALPWEYSFVEGEGFLCLHPHLHLARQVTNTGHRVPVSPEEEIIVLVVWANPATAAYPALRHVDREVEAIRSVFDDLLPGRARVELLPHASPGALKARLSTPPSPHILHFIGHGDTRPSGCFLVLQGTQPHTESILYADDLVSWLQPGSVQLGVLSACFSAGAEHGIAESLARGGIAAVVAMQMSVRDEIAPQFAHVFYQSLRSTGTVVTAVSEARRALRTAGVDWGVPVLHTRPGPPVLFYPFSAPIAPPPVSVFGIPAHNRVFVGRQQLIAQVRRALQHSRRVALTGLPGIGKSQAAAEFARTCTSQFPGGVYWLNATDTQRLIEGYAVLPGSSDGLSAYLSTHERATLVKEKLEQVSSPTLVVLDNVTEHTEQAWIPEGEFCHVLVTTRHPYLVKNRFRVLPVSSLEAEAAQLLLQSRQQAQDEVDVLAAQEIAQLMDYHPLALSLIAAYVERAHISFHECLQRLGDTRQRLDMLQRARFTFSPSDGDDALTDSLTATLHALSPQTRQVLEAACVLGNRPVPMILLHQICEPLSVEQVEEAVDEMCDLALVTRTAEQQLCFHDLVRSLVREQCEPARAMRYRHSAIRQINERLHKANARKDWSGLADDFVHARSLLHDTARLPPSEGWLALSEALALALMEHSRNEEACQVLEEALAKTRDLETDSPLHEAAFMRLLGFAYEKARVPDKARHFALCALSSAEQCLPANSPQLIEYLTVAGYVLKMTSSLPEAQQHYERALHLARTAYGDDHPYVATILNNLGTLHEARGEFCVAMDRLQESLHIDEQLYGRSHFRIAIRLNNMGRVCAAMGDPLQAVRLHEEAAIIYEKSFGSDSPDVGDSLGFLGDALLRAGDREGARAAFSRSLGIYERAYFPHHPDCQGMRRRLAALQEEKA
;
A
#
# COMPACT_ATOMS: atom_id res chain seq x y z
N MET A 1 37.53 28.02 21.26
CA MET A 1 36.76 26.87 21.76
C MET A 1 35.37 27.39 22.07
N TYR A 2 34.34 26.80 21.47
CA TYR A 2 32.95 27.17 21.68
C TYR A 2 32.29 26.08 22.53
N ASP A 3 31.48 26.45 23.53
CA ASP A 3 30.75 25.46 24.33
C ASP A 3 29.46 25.08 23.59
N CYS A 4 29.29 23.79 23.26
CA CYS A 4 28.11 23.30 22.55
C CYS A 4 27.15 22.64 23.53
N CYS A 5 25.90 23.11 23.59
CA CYS A 5 24.83 22.57 24.40
C CYS A 5 23.84 21.79 23.51
N LEU A 6 23.43 20.61 23.95
CA LEU A 6 22.62 19.68 23.17
C LEU A 6 21.22 19.57 23.79
N ARG A 7 20.18 19.97 23.06
CA ARG A 7 18.79 19.99 23.50
C ARG A 7 17.98 18.93 22.77
N LEU A 8 17.20 18.17 23.52
CA LEU A 8 16.29 17.15 23.01
C LEU A 8 14.86 17.70 23.04
N LEU A 9 14.15 17.69 21.92
CA LEU A 9 12.77 18.16 21.81
C LEU A 9 11.85 17.05 21.28
N PRO A 10 10.61 16.91 21.80
CA PRO A 10 9.66 15.92 21.31
C PRO A 10 9.05 16.34 19.96
N SER A 11 9.06 15.43 18.96
CA SER A 11 8.41 15.63 17.65
C SER A 11 6.92 15.23 17.67
N ARG A 12 6.09 15.91 16.86
CA ARG A 12 4.65 15.59 16.68
C ARG A 12 4.38 14.38 15.77
N ARG A 13 5.41 13.83 15.13
CA ARG A 13 5.37 12.55 14.41
C ARG A 13 6.46 11.68 15.02
N ASN A 14 6.08 10.67 15.81
CA ASN A 14 6.92 9.72 16.55
C ASN A 14 8.43 9.78 16.20
N GLY A 15 9.19 10.60 16.94
CA GLY A 15 10.63 10.77 16.80
C GLY A 15 11.20 11.84 17.74
N TYR A 16 12.53 11.89 17.89
CA TYR A 16 13.24 12.88 18.71
C TYR A 16 13.89 13.95 17.82
N GLN A 17 13.79 15.23 18.21
CA GLN A 17 14.48 16.35 17.56
C GLN A 17 15.70 16.74 18.40
N LEU A 18 16.87 16.85 17.76
CA LEU A 18 18.12 17.23 18.43
C LEU A 18 18.55 18.63 17.97
N GLU A 19 18.74 19.54 18.90
CA GLU A 19 19.18 20.91 18.66
C GLU A 19 20.55 21.13 19.30
N LEU A 20 21.56 21.48 18.51
CA LEU A 20 22.88 21.86 18.99
C LEU A 20 22.98 23.39 19.03
N VAL A 21 23.14 23.95 20.22
CA VAL A 21 23.27 25.38 20.48
C VAL A 21 24.73 25.67 20.84
N VAL A 22 25.39 26.53 20.07
CA VAL A 22 26.78 26.95 20.34
C VAL A 22 26.76 28.22 21.22
N GLU A 23 27.07 28.09 22.51
CA GLU A 23 27.09 29.19 23.47
C GLU A 23 28.48 29.86 23.56
N THR A 24 28.50 31.19 23.62
CA THR A 24 29.71 31.97 23.91
C THR A 24 29.84 32.16 25.42
N GLN A 25 30.96 31.72 26.00
CA GLN A 25 31.22 31.71 27.45
C GLN A 25 30.95 33.04 28.16
N GLN A 26 30.04 33.01 29.15
CA GLN A 26 30.06 33.91 30.31
C GLN A 26 29.96 33.18 31.67
N THR A 27 30.28 31.88 31.73
CA THR A 27 30.49 31.17 33.00
C THR A 27 31.53 30.05 32.84
N PRO A 28 32.46 29.86 33.80
CA PRO A 28 33.58 28.96 33.63
C PRO A 28 33.18 27.52 33.98
N VAL A 29 33.40 26.58 33.07
CA VAL A 29 33.49 25.15 33.40
C VAL A 29 34.85 24.64 32.88
N LEU A 30 35.55 23.91 33.74
CA LEU A 30 36.94 23.47 33.59
C LEU A 30 37.21 22.79 32.24
N CYS A 31 38.18 23.37 31.51
CA CYS A 31 38.70 22.89 30.22
C CYS A 31 39.63 21.68 30.39
N ALA A 32 39.51 20.72 29.47
CA ALA A 32 40.65 19.95 28.98
C ALA A 32 41.04 20.52 27.60
N GLU A 33 42.32 20.85 27.41
CA GLU A 33 42.83 21.46 26.19
C GLU A 33 42.59 20.55 24.97
N THR A 34 41.79 21.02 24.01
CA THR A 34 41.78 20.46 22.65
C THR A 34 42.74 21.28 21.78
N PRO A 35 43.52 20.64 20.89
CA PRO A 35 44.47 21.35 20.03
C PRO A 35 43.72 22.31 19.09
N ALA A 36 44.26 23.51 18.90
CA ALA A 36 43.70 24.52 18.01
C ALA A 36 43.76 24.05 16.54
N VAL A 37 42.62 23.61 15.99
CA VAL A 37 42.49 23.32 14.56
C VAL A 37 42.36 24.62 13.79
N ASP A 38 43.31 24.90 12.89
CA ASP A 38 43.32 26.08 12.02
C ASP A 38 42.37 25.92 10.82
N VAL A 39 41.07 25.98 11.12
CA VAL A 39 39.97 25.90 10.13
C VAL A 39 40.09 26.95 9.01
N PRO A 40 40.47 28.22 9.27
CA PRO A 40 40.67 29.22 8.22
C PRO A 40 41.70 28.80 7.16
N SER A 41 42.84 28.23 7.58
CA SER A 41 43.87 27.76 6.64
C SER A 41 43.40 26.56 5.81
N LEU A 42 42.62 25.65 6.40
CA LEU A 42 42.03 24.51 5.70
C LEU A 42 40.97 24.95 4.67
N GLN A 43 40.12 25.91 5.03
CA GLN A 43 39.16 26.52 4.12
C GLN A 43 39.86 27.22 2.96
N GLN A 44 40.93 27.99 3.22
CA GLN A 44 41.72 28.63 2.16
C GLN A 44 42.41 27.62 1.25
N ASN A 45 42.95 26.53 1.80
CA ASN A 45 43.58 25.48 1.00
C ASN A 45 42.57 24.72 0.13
N TYR A 46 41.36 24.49 0.65
CA TYR A 46 40.25 23.93 -0.11
C TYR A 46 39.78 24.88 -1.23
N LEU A 47 39.60 26.17 -0.94
CA LEU A 47 39.24 27.16 -1.96
C LEU A 47 40.33 27.33 -3.03
N ARG A 48 41.61 27.28 -2.66
CA ARG A 48 42.72 27.26 -3.64
C ARG A 48 42.74 25.99 -4.49
N SER A 49 42.46 24.82 -3.92
CA SER A 49 42.42 23.59 -4.69
C SER A 49 41.25 23.57 -5.69
N LEU A 50 40.11 24.16 -5.33
CA LEU A 50 38.97 24.40 -6.22
C LEU A 50 39.30 25.35 -7.39
N GLN A 51 40.14 26.37 -7.16
CA GLN A 51 40.55 27.32 -8.20
C GLN A 51 41.53 26.73 -9.23
N HIS A 52 42.23 25.64 -8.90
CA HIS A 52 43.32 25.09 -9.72
C HIS A 52 43.02 23.73 -10.36
N THR A 53 41.84 23.14 -10.12
CA THR A 53 41.50 21.79 -10.62
C THR A 53 40.61 21.84 -11.86
N SER A 54 41.11 21.34 -12.99
CA SER A 54 40.31 21.11 -14.18
C SER A 54 39.32 19.97 -13.95
N HIS A 55 38.02 20.24 -14.14
CA HIS A 55 36.77 19.43 -14.20
C HIS A 55 36.73 17.88 -14.09
N ARG A 56 37.78 17.12 -13.80
CA ARG A 56 37.74 15.64 -13.84
C ARG A 56 38.37 14.87 -12.68
N ASP A 57 39.20 15.46 -11.83
CA ASP A 57 39.79 14.71 -10.72
C ASP A 57 39.72 15.51 -9.41
N TYR A 58 38.69 15.24 -8.62
CA TYR A 58 38.64 15.68 -7.22
C TYR A 58 39.37 14.63 -6.36
N PRO A 59 40.39 15.01 -5.58
CA PRO A 59 40.93 14.11 -4.57
C PRO A 59 39.92 14.02 -3.42
N VAL A 60 39.09 12.97 -3.44
CA VAL A 60 38.14 12.58 -2.38
C VAL A 60 38.81 12.59 -0.99
N SER A 61 40.12 12.34 -0.94
CA SER A 61 40.94 12.42 0.26
C SER A 61 40.94 13.82 0.91
N LEU A 62 41.00 14.90 0.12
CA LEU A 62 41.06 16.27 0.64
C LEU A 62 39.72 16.72 1.21
N LEU A 63 38.62 16.35 0.54
CA LEU A 63 37.24 16.57 1.00
C LEU A 63 36.97 15.77 2.28
N ARG A 64 37.44 14.53 2.34
CA ARG A 64 37.34 13.67 3.53
C ARG A 64 38.14 14.24 4.70
N GLU A 65 39.37 14.70 4.47
CA GLU A 65 40.20 15.30 5.51
C GLU A 65 39.60 16.62 6.02
N PHE A 66 39.14 17.48 5.12
CA PHE A 66 38.44 18.71 5.47
C PHE A 66 37.17 18.42 6.27
N GLY A 67 36.39 17.44 5.83
CA GLY A 67 35.15 17.04 6.49
C GLY A 67 35.35 16.42 7.87
N LEU A 68 36.40 15.61 8.04
CA LEU A 68 36.80 15.05 9.33
C LEU A 68 37.16 16.17 10.31
N LYS A 69 38.04 17.08 9.90
CA LYS A 69 38.48 18.21 10.73
C LYS A 69 37.34 19.18 11.04
N LEU A 70 36.45 19.43 10.08
CA LEU A 70 35.26 20.25 10.30
C LEU A 70 34.26 19.56 11.23
N GLY A 71 34.12 18.24 11.11
CA GLY A 71 33.32 17.40 12.00
C GLY A 71 33.84 17.42 13.44
N GLU A 72 35.15 17.32 13.67
CA GLU A 72 35.77 17.45 15.00
C GLU A 72 35.51 18.82 15.65
N VAL A 73 35.45 19.87 14.84
CA VAL A 73 35.21 21.24 15.31
C VAL A 73 33.73 21.50 15.61
N LEU A 74 32.82 20.96 14.80
CA LEU A 74 31.37 21.14 14.95
C LEU A 74 30.72 20.15 15.91
N PHE A 75 31.27 18.94 16.03
CA PHE A 75 30.73 17.83 16.82
C PHE A 75 31.82 17.25 17.74
N PRO A 76 31.84 17.64 19.03
CA PRO A 76 32.79 17.04 19.97
C PRO A 76 32.48 15.55 20.19
N SER A 77 33.49 14.77 20.62
CA SER A 77 33.41 13.30 20.71
C SER A 77 32.15 12.72 21.39
N PRO A 78 31.61 13.30 22.49
CA PRO A 78 30.38 12.80 23.09
C PRO A 78 29.15 12.93 22.17
N VAL A 79 29.08 14.00 21.37
CA VAL A 79 28.00 14.23 20.39
C VAL A 79 28.09 13.24 19.24
N LEU A 80 29.30 13.01 18.74
CA LEU A 80 29.56 11.98 17.72
C LEU A 80 29.17 10.59 18.19
N GLN A 81 29.38 10.27 19.48
CA GLN A 81 29.00 8.97 20.06
C GLN A 81 27.47 8.78 20.12
N VAL A 82 26.73 9.81 20.53
CA VAL A 82 25.25 9.77 20.57
C VAL A 82 24.66 9.71 19.17
N LEU A 83 25.19 10.52 18.24
CA LEU A 83 24.78 10.48 16.83
C LEU A 83 24.97 9.07 16.25
N ARG A 84 26.12 8.43 16.48
CA ARG A 84 26.38 7.05 16.03
C ARG A 84 25.37 6.03 16.57
N GLN A 85 24.94 6.16 17.83
CA GLN A 85 23.94 5.25 18.41
C GLN A 85 22.56 5.43 17.78
N TRP A 86 22.19 6.67 17.43
CA TRP A 86 20.86 6.98 16.90
C TRP A 86 20.73 6.68 15.40
N LEU A 87 21.81 6.86 14.64
CA LEU A 87 21.85 6.49 13.22
C LEU A 87 21.58 5.01 12.97
N ALA A 88 21.70 4.15 14.00
CA ALA A 88 21.39 2.74 13.95
C ALA A 88 19.89 2.39 14.14
N GLN A 89 19.04 3.34 14.53
CA GLN A 89 17.68 3.06 15.01
C GLN A 89 16.57 3.83 14.27
N ASP A 90 16.71 5.15 14.05
CA ASP A 90 15.65 6.02 13.50
C ASP A 90 16.18 7.16 12.61
N GLU A 91 15.28 7.84 11.86
CA GLU A 91 15.60 9.11 11.18
C GLU A 91 15.79 10.26 12.20
N VAL A 92 16.93 10.94 12.11
CA VAL A 92 17.33 12.04 13.01
C VAL A 92 17.38 13.35 12.24
N LEU A 93 16.63 14.37 12.69
CA LEU A 93 16.79 15.75 12.24
C LEU A 93 17.75 16.49 13.19
N LEU A 94 18.93 16.81 12.69
CA LEU A 94 19.95 17.57 13.40
C LEU A 94 19.86 19.04 13.00
N ARG A 95 19.51 19.89 13.98
CA ARG A 95 19.47 21.35 13.81
C ARG A 95 20.69 22.01 14.44
N LEU A 96 21.37 22.83 13.65
CA LEU A 96 22.55 23.59 14.07
C LEU A 96 22.23 25.07 14.16
N ASP A 97 22.29 25.63 15.36
CA ASP A 97 22.16 27.06 15.62
C ASP A 97 23.55 27.71 15.68
N THR A 98 23.85 28.57 14.70
CA THR A 98 25.17 29.21 14.53
C THR A 98 25.12 30.73 14.71
N GLU A 99 24.01 31.27 15.24
CA GLU A 99 23.76 32.70 15.35
C GLU A 99 24.84 33.48 16.12
N ALA A 100 25.40 32.85 17.16
CA ALA A 100 26.40 33.49 18.00
C ALA A 100 27.80 33.60 17.33
N VAL A 101 28.01 32.98 16.16
CA VAL A 101 29.35 32.85 15.54
C VAL A 101 29.30 33.01 14.01
N PRO A 102 29.38 34.24 13.48
CA PRO A 102 29.31 34.52 12.03
C PRO A 102 30.27 33.70 11.17
N ARG A 103 31.48 33.41 11.68
CA ARG A 103 32.49 32.59 10.99
C ARG A 103 32.08 31.12 10.83
N LEU A 104 31.40 30.53 11.81
CA LEU A 104 30.89 29.14 11.70
C LEU A 104 29.72 29.05 10.71
N SER A 105 28.89 30.09 10.66
CA SER A 105 27.75 30.17 9.72
C SER A 105 28.19 30.22 8.24
N ALA A 106 29.41 30.67 7.97
CA ALA A 106 29.96 30.75 6.60
C ALA A 106 30.69 29.47 6.16
N LEU A 107 30.92 28.52 7.10
CA LEU A 107 31.57 27.26 6.76
C LEU A 107 30.60 26.37 5.98
N PRO A 108 31.09 25.54 5.06
CA PRO A 108 30.26 24.56 4.39
C PRO A 108 30.17 23.29 5.25
N TRP A 109 29.46 23.37 6.38
CA TRP A 109 29.17 22.30 7.35
C TRP A 109 28.54 21.06 6.69
N GLU A 110 27.96 21.26 5.52
CA GLU A 110 27.62 20.26 4.53
C GLU A 110 28.71 19.20 4.27
N TYR A 111 29.99 19.56 4.34
CA TYR A 111 31.11 18.63 4.16
C TYR A 111 31.52 17.92 5.46
N SER A 112 30.80 18.05 6.57
CA SER A 112 31.15 17.30 7.79
C SER A 112 31.07 15.80 7.57
N PHE A 113 32.14 15.11 7.95
CA PHE A 113 32.34 13.69 7.72
C PHE A 113 32.50 12.96 9.05
N VAL A 114 31.81 11.83 9.21
CA VAL A 114 32.00 10.91 10.33
C VAL A 114 32.63 9.63 9.82
N GLU A 115 33.74 9.25 10.44
CA GLU A 115 34.43 8.01 10.12
C GLU A 115 33.52 6.79 10.37
N GLY A 116 33.39 5.93 9.35
CA GLY A 116 32.47 4.79 9.29
C GLY A 116 31.17 5.08 8.53
N GLU A 117 30.64 6.30 8.63
CA GLU A 117 29.28 6.66 8.17
C GLU A 117 29.26 7.61 6.96
N GLY A 118 30.40 8.21 6.61
CA GLY A 118 30.52 9.13 5.48
C GLY A 118 30.15 10.58 5.82
N PHE A 119 29.78 11.36 4.80
CA PHE A 119 29.31 12.74 5.01
C PHE A 119 27.92 12.73 5.65
N LEU A 120 27.75 13.52 6.70
CA LEU A 120 26.53 13.55 7.51
C LEU A 120 25.27 13.88 6.69
N CYS A 121 25.40 14.76 5.71
CA CYS A 121 24.34 15.18 4.78
C CYS A 121 23.95 14.10 3.75
N LEU A 122 24.80 13.07 3.58
CA LEU A 122 24.59 11.97 2.64
C LEU A 122 24.02 10.73 3.34
N HIS A 123 23.89 10.76 4.66
CA HIS A 123 23.39 9.64 5.44
C HIS A 123 21.86 9.53 5.31
N PRO A 124 21.31 8.35 4.98
CA PRO A 124 19.88 8.17 4.66
C PRO A 124 18.96 8.51 5.84
N HIS A 125 19.47 8.38 7.07
CA HIS A 125 18.73 8.63 8.31
C HIS A 125 19.12 9.93 9.02
N LEU A 126 19.95 10.80 8.41
CA LEU A 126 20.34 12.06 9.03
C LEU A 126 19.95 13.25 8.16
N HIS A 127 19.03 14.06 8.66
CA HIS A 127 18.64 15.31 8.05
C HIS A 127 19.38 16.45 8.74
N LEU A 128 20.31 17.07 8.04
CA LEU A 128 21.01 18.27 8.49
C LEU A 128 20.22 19.51 8.07
N ALA A 129 19.74 20.27 9.04
CA ALA A 129 19.04 21.53 8.80
C ALA A 129 19.78 22.68 9.47
N ARG A 130 20.20 23.66 8.67
CA ARG A 130 20.72 24.92 9.17
C ARG A 130 19.57 25.70 9.78
N GLN A 131 19.68 26.03 11.06
CA GLN A 131 18.77 27.01 11.65
C GLN A 131 19.23 28.38 11.16
N VAL A 132 18.55 28.92 10.15
CA VAL A 132 18.56 30.36 9.90
C VAL A 132 17.81 30.95 11.09
N THR A 133 18.53 31.53 12.03
CA THR A 133 17.91 32.07 13.23
C THR A 133 16.97 33.19 12.86
N ASN A 134 15.84 33.18 13.55
CA ASN A 134 14.60 33.85 13.24
C ASN A 134 13.84 33.18 12.07
N THR A 135 12.86 32.36 12.44
CA THR A 135 11.62 32.29 11.67
C THR A 135 10.99 33.68 11.71
N GLY A 136 11.48 34.61 10.89
CA GLY A 136 10.99 35.98 10.97
C GLY A 136 9.50 36.03 10.65
N HIS A 137 8.90 37.16 11.01
CA HIS A 137 7.46 37.33 10.88
C HIS A 137 7.01 37.03 9.46
N ARG A 138 6.04 36.12 9.34
CA ARG A 138 5.31 35.88 8.10
C ARG A 138 4.69 37.22 7.70
N VAL A 139 5.14 37.79 6.60
CA VAL A 139 4.40 38.87 5.95
C VAL A 139 3.47 38.17 4.96
N PRO A 140 2.17 38.04 5.27
CA PRO A 140 1.24 37.53 4.28
C PRO A 140 1.23 38.49 3.11
N VAL A 141 1.49 37.97 1.90
CA VAL A 141 1.13 38.69 0.68
C VAL A 141 -0.40 38.77 0.66
N SER A 142 -0.95 39.95 0.45
CA SER A 142 -2.40 40.10 0.36
C SER A 142 -2.91 39.20 -0.77
N PRO A 143 -4.04 38.49 -0.61
CA PRO A 143 -4.55 37.52 -1.59
C PRO A 143 -4.86 38.08 -2.99
N GLU A 144 -4.68 39.39 -3.18
CA GLU A 144 -4.94 40.17 -4.40
C GLU A 144 -3.66 40.62 -5.14
N GLU A 145 -2.45 40.43 -4.59
CA GLU A 145 -1.19 40.91 -5.22
C GLU A 145 -0.57 39.87 -6.18
N GLU A 146 -0.29 40.27 -7.42
CA GLU A 146 0.38 39.48 -8.45
C GLU A 146 1.89 39.33 -8.16
N ILE A 147 2.40 38.09 -8.09
CA ILE A 147 3.82 37.83 -7.83
C ILE A 147 4.63 38.03 -9.12
N ILE A 148 5.59 38.93 -9.10
CA ILE A 148 6.46 39.22 -10.26
C ILE A 148 7.83 38.57 -10.08
N VAL A 149 8.18 37.66 -10.99
CA VAL A 149 9.50 37.03 -11.09
C VAL A 149 10.22 37.64 -12.29
N LEU A 150 11.30 38.38 -12.04
CA LEU A 150 12.15 38.92 -13.11
C LEU A 150 13.34 37.98 -13.34
N VAL A 151 13.34 37.32 -14.50
CA VAL A 151 14.45 36.51 -14.98
C VAL A 151 15.37 37.41 -15.82
N VAL A 152 16.57 37.65 -15.32
CA VAL A 152 17.61 38.45 -15.96
C VAL A 152 18.55 37.52 -16.70
N TRP A 153 18.55 37.60 -18.02
CA TRP A 153 19.44 36.83 -18.86
C TRP A 153 20.59 37.69 -19.37
N ALA A 154 21.78 37.43 -18.86
CA ALA A 154 23.01 38.07 -19.27
C ALA A 154 23.81 37.16 -20.21
N ASN A 155 23.98 37.58 -21.46
CA ASN A 155 24.70 36.83 -22.49
C ASN A 155 25.72 37.75 -23.21
N PRO A 156 26.84 38.07 -22.57
CA PRO A 156 27.86 38.97 -23.16
C PRO A 156 28.51 38.38 -24.42
N ALA A 157 28.55 37.04 -24.54
CA ALA A 157 29.06 36.30 -25.70
C ALA A 157 30.44 36.80 -26.21
N THR A 158 31.39 36.92 -25.28
CA THR A 158 32.78 37.35 -25.56
C THR A 158 33.74 36.16 -25.56
N ALA A 159 35.00 36.40 -25.92
CA ALA A 159 36.04 35.37 -25.88
C ALA A 159 36.31 34.82 -24.47
N ALA A 160 36.12 35.66 -23.43
CA ALA A 160 36.28 35.26 -22.03
C ALA A 160 35.01 34.60 -21.47
N TYR A 161 33.83 35.03 -21.92
CA TYR A 161 32.54 34.55 -21.42
C TYR A 161 31.66 34.07 -22.59
N PRO A 162 31.70 32.75 -22.91
CA PRO A 162 31.02 32.21 -24.08
C PRO A 162 29.50 32.27 -23.93
N ALA A 163 28.79 32.20 -25.06
CA ALA A 163 27.33 32.24 -25.02
C ALA A 163 26.74 31.04 -24.28
N LEU A 164 25.85 31.31 -23.32
CA LEU A 164 25.12 30.28 -22.57
C LEU A 164 24.15 29.55 -23.50
N ARG A 165 24.16 28.22 -23.45
CA ARG A 165 23.26 27.36 -24.24
C ARG A 165 22.03 27.00 -23.40
N HIS A 166 20.89 26.79 -24.06
CA HIS A 166 19.66 26.31 -23.41
C HIS A 166 19.03 27.20 -22.33
N VAL A 167 19.32 28.51 -22.33
CA VAL A 167 18.71 29.46 -21.39
C VAL A 167 17.18 29.43 -21.46
N ASP A 168 16.62 29.23 -22.65
CA ASP A 168 15.17 29.06 -22.84
C ASP A 168 14.59 27.93 -21.98
N ARG A 169 15.35 26.85 -21.74
CA ARG A 169 14.90 25.73 -20.90
C ARG A 169 14.87 26.10 -19.42
N GLU A 170 15.79 26.93 -18.96
CA GLU A 170 15.80 27.40 -17.58
C GLU A 170 14.67 28.41 -17.34
N VAL A 171 14.44 29.31 -18.30
CA VAL A 171 13.27 30.21 -18.27
C VAL A 171 11.95 29.42 -18.28
N GLU A 172 11.85 28.39 -19.12
CA GLU A 172 10.67 27.53 -19.22
C GLU A 172 10.47 26.66 -17.97
N ALA A 173 11.56 26.20 -17.36
CA ALA A 173 11.52 25.50 -16.07
C ALA A 173 10.97 26.38 -14.94
N ILE A 174 11.25 27.68 -14.97
CA ILE A 174 10.67 28.65 -14.05
C ILE A 174 9.19 28.89 -14.40
N ARG A 175 8.89 29.18 -15.68
CA ARG A 175 7.52 29.45 -16.15
C ARG A 175 6.56 28.30 -15.86
N SER A 176 6.89 27.07 -16.23
CA SER A 176 6.06 25.88 -15.97
C SER A 176 5.64 25.75 -14.52
N VAL A 177 6.53 26.03 -13.55
CA VAL A 177 6.18 25.97 -12.12
C VAL A 177 5.15 27.03 -11.72
N PHE A 178 5.16 28.20 -12.36
CA PHE A 178 4.19 29.27 -12.08
C PHE A 178 2.92 29.15 -12.93
N ASP A 179 3.00 28.65 -14.17
CA ASP A 179 1.89 28.49 -15.12
C ASP A 179 0.99 27.29 -14.76
N ASP A 180 1.57 26.13 -14.39
CA ASP A 180 0.80 24.91 -14.08
C ASP A 180 -0.03 25.03 -12.79
N LEU A 181 0.30 26.00 -11.93
CA LEU A 181 -0.01 25.91 -10.50
C LEU A 181 -0.53 27.22 -9.86
N LEU A 182 -0.40 28.36 -10.55
CA LEU A 182 -0.96 29.66 -10.17
C LEU A 182 -1.45 30.46 -11.42
N PRO A 183 -2.37 29.92 -12.24
CA PRO A 183 -2.84 30.62 -13.43
C PRO A 183 -3.42 32.00 -13.07
N GLY A 184 -2.77 33.06 -13.56
CA GLY A 184 -3.18 34.45 -13.35
C GLY A 184 -2.76 35.11 -12.02
N ARG A 185 -1.90 34.47 -11.21
CA ARG A 185 -1.43 35.02 -9.91
C ARG A 185 0.07 35.28 -9.82
N ALA A 186 0.85 34.82 -10.80
CA ALA A 186 2.26 35.12 -10.91
C ALA A 186 2.62 35.44 -12.37
N ARG A 187 3.57 36.35 -12.55
CA ARG A 187 4.08 36.79 -13.85
C ARG A 187 5.59 36.60 -13.90
N VAL A 188 6.04 35.76 -14.83
CA VAL A 188 7.47 35.56 -15.12
C VAL A 188 7.87 36.46 -16.28
N GLU A 189 8.57 37.55 -15.95
CA GLU A 189 9.14 38.49 -16.92
C GLU A 189 10.57 38.09 -17.28
N LEU A 190 10.91 38.17 -18.57
CA LEU A 190 12.26 37.93 -19.05
C LEU A 190 12.89 39.25 -19.50
N LEU A 191 14.08 39.56 -18.97
CA LEU A 191 14.95 40.62 -19.48
C LEU A 191 16.09 39.97 -20.27
N PRO A 192 15.93 39.78 -21.60
CA PRO A 192 16.98 39.21 -22.44
C PRO A 192 18.12 40.21 -22.64
N HIS A 193 19.33 39.71 -22.86
CA HIS A 193 20.49 40.54 -23.22
C HIS A 193 20.75 41.68 -22.22
N ALA A 194 20.63 41.38 -20.93
CA ALA A 194 20.61 42.38 -19.87
C ALA A 194 21.93 43.16 -19.81
N SER A 195 21.84 44.48 -19.98
CA SER A 195 22.90 45.45 -19.70
C SER A 195 22.64 46.18 -18.37
N PRO A 196 23.67 46.77 -17.73
CA PRO A 196 23.49 47.53 -16.48
C PRO A 196 22.38 48.59 -16.58
N GLY A 197 22.32 49.32 -17.70
CA GLY A 197 21.29 50.34 -17.93
C GLY A 197 19.88 49.77 -18.06
N ALA A 198 19.71 48.67 -18.81
CA ALA A 198 18.42 48.02 -18.99
C ALA A 198 17.89 47.41 -17.68
N LEU A 199 18.77 46.78 -16.90
CA LEU A 199 18.43 46.24 -15.59
C LEU A 199 18.05 47.35 -14.61
N LYS A 200 18.85 48.42 -14.53
CA LYS A 200 18.54 49.59 -13.69
C LYS A 200 17.20 50.22 -14.06
N ALA A 201 16.92 50.38 -15.35
CA ALA A 201 15.65 50.91 -15.84
C ALA A 201 14.46 50.02 -15.43
N ARG A 202 14.58 48.70 -15.58
CA ARG A 202 13.51 47.76 -15.19
C ARG A 202 13.27 47.75 -13.68
N LEU A 203 14.34 47.71 -12.87
CA LEU A 203 14.21 47.73 -11.41
C LEU A 203 13.63 49.06 -10.88
N SER A 204 13.85 50.17 -11.61
CA SER A 204 13.28 51.48 -11.30
C SER A 204 11.82 51.66 -11.76
N THR A 205 11.28 50.73 -12.56
CA THR A 205 9.92 50.83 -13.14
C THR A 205 8.94 49.99 -12.30
N PRO A 206 7.90 50.59 -11.68
CA PRO A 206 6.88 49.84 -10.97
C PRO A 206 5.91 49.12 -11.94
N PRO A 207 5.33 47.96 -11.55
CA PRO A 207 5.54 47.25 -10.28
C PRO A 207 6.91 46.57 -10.20
N SER A 208 7.52 46.65 -9.02
CA SER A 208 8.85 46.09 -8.76
C SER A 208 8.80 44.56 -8.66
N PRO A 209 9.82 43.84 -9.14
CA PRO A 209 9.88 42.40 -9.01
C PRO A 209 10.07 41.97 -7.55
N HIS A 210 9.45 40.85 -7.21
CA HIS A 210 9.56 40.23 -5.87
C HIS A 210 10.71 39.22 -5.82
N ILE A 211 10.90 38.51 -6.94
CA ILE A 211 11.96 37.52 -7.13
C ILE A 211 12.83 37.99 -8.29
N LEU A 212 14.14 37.99 -8.07
CA LEU A 212 15.15 38.34 -9.07
C LEU A 212 16.02 37.10 -9.35
N HIS A 213 15.88 36.51 -10.55
CA HIS A 213 16.63 35.34 -10.97
C HIS A 213 17.65 35.71 -12.05
N PHE A 214 18.95 35.57 -11.78
CA PHE A 214 20.01 35.83 -12.74
C PHE A 214 20.51 34.55 -13.41
N ILE A 215 20.42 34.54 -14.74
CA ILE A 215 21.03 33.54 -15.63
C ILE A 215 22.18 34.24 -16.36
N GLY A 216 23.41 33.82 -16.12
CA GLY A 216 24.57 34.54 -16.64
C GLY A 216 25.89 33.95 -16.16
N HIS A 217 26.97 34.64 -16.47
CA HIS A 217 28.30 34.33 -15.95
C HIS A 217 28.57 35.13 -14.68
N GLY A 218 29.22 34.50 -13.71
CA GLY A 218 29.76 35.14 -12.53
C GLY A 218 31.23 34.74 -12.38
N ASP A 219 32.01 35.65 -11.83
CA ASP A 219 33.46 35.49 -11.73
C ASP A 219 34.02 36.25 -10.52
N THR A 220 35.28 35.99 -10.19
CA THR A 220 35.97 36.53 -9.03
C THR A 220 37.28 37.21 -9.43
N ARG A 221 37.52 38.40 -8.90
CA ARG A 221 38.80 39.13 -9.00
C ARG A 221 39.33 39.40 -7.59
N PRO A 222 40.61 39.80 -7.43
CA PRO A 222 41.15 40.20 -6.13
C PRO A 222 40.34 41.31 -5.42
N SER A 223 39.57 42.08 -6.17
CA SER A 223 38.69 43.16 -5.68
C SER A 223 37.27 42.70 -5.30
N GLY A 224 36.89 41.43 -5.49
CA GLY A 224 35.58 40.87 -5.15
C GLY A 224 34.91 40.04 -6.27
N CYS A 225 33.76 39.43 -5.95
CA CYS A 225 32.90 38.71 -6.90
C CYS A 225 32.00 39.67 -7.67
N PHE A 226 31.71 39.35 -8.93
CA PHE A 226 30.83 40.15 -9.79
C PHE A 226 30.02 39.29 -10.77
N LEU A 227 28.90 39.84 -11.25
CA LEU A 227 28.14 39.27 -12.36
C LEU A 227 28.58 39.93 -13.68
N VAL A 228 28.63 39.15 -14.74
CA VAL A 228 28.98 39.63 -16.09
C VAL A 228 27.70 39.86 -16.88
N LEU A 229 27.44 41.12 -17.20
CA LEU A 229 26.33 41.58 -18.03
C LEU A 229 26.79 41.87 -19.46
N GLN A 230 25.83 42.07 -20.36
CA GLN A 230 26.11 42.53 -21.71
C GLN A 230 26.51 44.01 -21.71
N GLY A 231 27.57 44.34 -22.44
CA GLY A 231 28.06 45.70 -22.61
C GLY A 231 27.21 46.54 -23.56
N THR A 232 27.57 47.81 -23.71
CA THR A 232 26.83 48.78 -24.55
C THR A 232 26.93 48.48 -26.05
N GLN A 233 27.89 47.65 -26.46
CA GLN A 233 28.02 47.14 -27.83
C GLN A 233 27.85 45.60 -27.87
N PRO A 234 27.35 45.01 -28.97
CA PRO A 234 27.29 43.56 -29.12
C PRO A 234 28.67 42.90 -28.90
N HIS A 235 28.70 41.72 -28.27
CA HIS A 235 29.95 40.99 -27.97
C HIS A 235 30.92 41.76 -27.06
N THR A 236 30.41 42.64 -26.22
CA THR A 236 31.18 43.28 -25.15
C THR A 236 30.57 42.93 -23.80
N GLU A 237 31.39 42.97 -22.76
CA GLU A 237 31.01 42.65 -21.38
C GLU A 237 30.96 43.91 -20.51
N SER A 238 30.13 43.87 -19.48
CA SER A 238 30.08 44.88 -18.42
C SER A 238 29.97 44.20 -17.08
N ILE A 239 30.63 44.77 -16.08
CA ILE A 239 30.73 44.18 -14.76
C ILE A 239 29.65 44.79 -13.86
N LEU A 240 28.90 43.95 -13.17
CA LEU A 240 27.94 44.36 -12.16
C LEU A 240 28.45 43.94 -10.77
N TYR A 241 28.77 44.93 -9.95
CA TYR A 241 29.08 44.70 -8.54
C TYR A 241 27.82 44.71 -7.68
N ALA A 242 27.93 44.12 -6.48
CA ALA A 242 26.81 44.02 -5.55
C ALA A 242 26.31 45.41 -5.12
N ASP A 243 27.22 46.34 -4.82
CA ASP A 243 26.87 47.69 -4.37
C ASP A 243 26.07 48.47 -5.42
N ASP A 244 26.42 48.31 -6.70
CA ASP A 244 25.67 48.90 -7.81
C ASP A 244 24.24 48.35 -7.84
N LEU A 245 24.07 47.02 -7.76
CA LEU A 245 22.76 46.39 -7.78
C LEU A 245 21.91 46.78 -6.56
N VAL A 246 22.50 46.76 -5.36
CA VAL A 246 21.84 47.19 -4.11
C VAL A 246 21.38 48.64 -4.21
N SER A 247 22.18 49.53 -4.80
CA SER A 247 21.82 50.94 -4.99
C SER A 247 20.61 51.16 -5.92
N TRP A 248 20.26 50.17 -6.75
CA TRP A 248 19.14 50.25 -7.69
C TRP A 248 17.85 49.65 -7.14
N LEU A 249 17.91 48.87 -6.06
CA LEU A 249 16.75 48.21 -5.48
C LEU A 249 15.95 49.18 -4.62
N GLN A 250 14.63 49.20 -4.79
CA GLN A 250 13.76 49.86 -3.82
C GLN A 250 13.74 49.04 -2.52
N PRO A 251 13.82 49.66 -1.33
CA PRO A 251 13.80 48.93 -0.06
C PRO A 251 12.61 47.97 0.05
N GLY A 252 12.88 46.68 0.26
CA GLY A 252 11.85 45.65 0.42
C GLY A 252 11.16 45.18 -0.86
N SER A 253 11.53 45.71 -2.03
CA SER A 253 10.94 45.31 -3.32
C SER A 253 11.30 43.88 -3.73
N VAL A 254 12.60 43.59 -3.84
CA VAL A 254 13.12 42.24 -4.08
C VAL A 254 13.38 41.56 -2.75
N GLN A 255 12.77 40.40 -2.57
CA GLN A 255 12.85 39.64 -1.32
C GLN A 255 13.62 38.33 -1.49
N LEU A 256 13.64 37.76 -2.71
CA LEU A 256 14.44 36.58 -3.04
C LEU A 256 15.32 36.85 -4.26
N GLY A 257 16.63 36.71 -4.08
CA GLY A 257 17.61 36.67 -5.18
C GLY A 257 18.03 35.23 -5.48
N VAL A 258 18.03 34.83 -6.74
CA VAL A 258 18.59 33.54 -7.20
C VAL A 258 19.66 33.83 -8.24
N LEU A 259 20.91 33.58 -7.91
CA LEU A 259 22.06 33.77 -8.79
C LEU A 259 22.48 32.41 -9.34
N SER A 260 21.92 32.02 -10.49
CA SER A 260 22.28 30.79 -11.21
C SER A 260 23.66 30.89 -11.89
N ALA A 261 24.32 32.05 -11.76
CA ALA A 261 25.64 32.33 -12.30
C ALA A 261 26.77 31.69 -11.48
N CYS A 262 27.78 31.15 -12.17
CA CYS A 262 28.95 30.50 -11.58
C CYS A 262 29.70 31.41 -10.59
N PHE A 263 30.33 30.86 -9.56
CA PHE A 263 31.19 31.56 -8.59
C PHE A 263 30.55 32.79 -7.87
N SER A 264 29.24 32.93 -7.92
CA SER A 264 28.49 34.01 -7.28
C SER A 264 28.46 33.91 -5.73
N ALA A 265 28.86 32.78 -5.16
CA ALA A 265 28.98 32.55 -3.72
C ALA A 265 30.42 32.53 -3.17
N GLY A 266 31.44 32.79 -4.01
CA GLY A 266 32.82 32.32 -3.81
C GLY A 266 33.82 33.13 -2.95
N ALA A 267 33.44 34.15 -2.18
CA ALA A 267 34.42 34.91 -1.38
C ALA A 267 33.83 35.62 -0.14
N GLU A 268 34.71 36.00 0.80
CA GLU A 268 34.43 37.00 1.86
C GLU A 268 34.05 38.32 1.16
N HIS A 269 32.85 38.88 1.42
CA HIS A 269 32.28 40.03 0.67
C HIS A 269 31.82 39.70 -0.76
N GLY A 270 31.45 38.44 -1.03
CA GLY A 270 30.89 38.01 -2.31
C GLY A 270 29.53 38.65 -2.64
N ILE A 271 29.13 38.59 -3.91
CA ILE A 271 27.92 39.28 -4.40
C ILE A 271 26.65 38.83 -3.68
N ALA A 272 26.52 37.54 -3.37
CA ALA A 272 25.38 37.01 -2.62
C ALA A 272 25.29 37.53 -1.18
N GLU A 273 26.43 37.61 -0.49
CA GLU A 273 26.52 38.15 0.86
C GLU A 273 26.20 39.65 0.89
N SER A 274 26.77 40.41 -0.04
CA SER A 274 26.57 41.85 -0.16
C SER A 274 25.11 42.20 -0.52
N LEU A 275 24.45 41.39 -1.36
CA LEU A 275 23.01 41.55 -1.64
C LEU A 275 22.13 41.24 -0.43
N ALA A 276 22.47 40.22 0.36
CA ALA A 276 21.76 39.90 1.59
C ALA A 276 21.94 41.02 2.64
N ARG A 277 23.17 41.54 2.80
CA ARG A 277 23.45 42.72 3.66
C ARG A 277 22.76 43.99 3.14
N GLY A 278 22.64 44.13 1.82
CA GLY A 278 22.00 45.24 1.13
C GLY A 278 20.47 45.27 1.20
N GLY A 279 19.84 44.28 1.84
CA GLY A 279 18.41 44.31 2.17
C GLY A 279 17.54 43.26 1.50
N ILE A 280 18.10 42.37 0.66
CA ILE A 280 17.36 41.20 0.15
C ILE A 280 17.26 40.15 1.27
N ALA A 281 16.05 39.63 1.53
CA ALA A 281 15.83 38.72 2.67
C ALA A 281 16.59 37.39 2.54
N ALA A 282 16.61 36.81 1.33
CA ALA A 282 17.33 35.58 1.02
C ALA A 282 17.98 35.66 -0.37
N VAL A 283 19.22 35.17 -0.48
CA VAL A 283 19.96 35.09 -1.75
C VAL A 283 20.54 33.69 -1.91
N VAL A 284 20.14 32.98 -2.95
CA VAL A 284 20.72 31.67 -3.34
C VAL A 284 21.75 31.90 -4.44
N ALA A 285 22.95 31.34 -4.32
CA ALA A 285 24.05 31.57 -5.26
C ALA A 285 24.91 30.32 -5.48
N MET A 286 25.61 30.24 -6.61
CA MET A 286 26.43 29.07 -6.98
C MET A 286 27.90 29.26 -6.59
N GLN A 287 28.50 28.28 -5.91
CA GLN A 287 29.92 28.29 -5.53
C GLN A 287 30.86 27.96 -6.69
N MET A 288 30.40 27.21 -7.69
CA MET A 288 31.19 26.77 -8.84
C MET A 288 30.31 26.69 -10.10
N SER A 289 30.91 26.29 -11.21
CA SER A 289 30.19 26.21 -12.48
C SER A 289 29.12 25.11 -12.46
N VAL A 290 27.87 25.51 -12.68
CA VAL A 290 26.79 24.59 -13.04
C VAL A 290 26.82 24.40 -14.55
N ARG A 291 26.65 23.17 -15.03
CA ARG A 291 26.54 22.90 -16.47
C ARG A 291 25.22 23.49 -17.00
N ASP A 292 25.24 24.07 -18.20
CA ASP A 292 24.06 24.63 -18.89
C ASP A 292 22.87 23.65 -18.95
N GLU A 293 23.12 22.34 -18.99
CA GLU A 293 22.08 21.30 -19.02
C GLU A 293 21.43 21.05 -17.65
N ILE A 294 22.09 21.47 -16.56
CA ILE A 294 21.71 21.20 -15.18
C ILE A 294 21.02 22.40 -14.53
N ALA A 295 21.34 23.63 -14.96
CA ALA A 295 20.71 24.85 -14.46
C ALA A 295 19.16 24.85 -14.58
N PRO A 296 18.55 24.36 -15.70
CA PRO A 296 17.10 24.18 -15.77
C PRO A 296 16.53 23.21 -14.73
N GLN A 297 17.24 22.12 -14.43
CA GLN A 297 16.83 21.13 -13.44
C GLN A 297 16.89 21.72 -12.02
N PHE A 298 17.93 22.50 -11.72
CA PHE A 298 18.01 23.27 -10.47
C PHE A 298 16.82 24.22 -10.34
N ALA A 299 16.57 25.05 -11.35
CA ALA A 299 15.49 26.03 -11.33
C ALA A 299 14.12 25.36 -11.11
N HIS A 300 13.83 24.29 -11.85
CA HIS A 300 12.57 23.55 -11.72
C HIS A 300 12.37 23.01 -10.29
N VAL A 301 13.34 22.25 -9.77
CA VAL A 301 13.23 21.62 -8.45
C VAL A 301 13.21 22.65 -7.33
N PHE A 302 14.01 23.71 -7.45
CA PHE A 302 14.05 24.79 -6.48
C PHE A 302 12.70 25.50 -6.39
N TYR A 303 12.14 25.99 -7.51
CA TYR A 303 10.86 26.71 -7.48
C TYR A 303 9.68 25.79 -7.13
N GLN A 304 9.69 24.53 -7.59
CA GLN A 304 8.67 23.55 -7.24
C GLN A 304 8.68 23.24 -5.73
N SER A 305 9.86 23.09 -5.14
CA SER A 305 10.02 22.84 -3.70
C SER A 305 9.72 24.08 -2.85
N LEU A 306 10.11 25.27 -3.33
CA LEU A 306 9.79 26.54 -2.68
C LEU A 306 8.26 26.72 -2.60
N ARG A 307 7.54 26.30 -3.64
CA ARG A 307 6.08 26.27 -3.64
C ARG A 307 5.50 25.24 -2.67
N SER A 308 5.94 23.99 -2.74
CA SER A 308 5.31 22.90 -1.97
C SER A 308 5.54 23.03 -0.46
N THR A 309 6.69 23.54 -0.05
CA THR A 309 7.12 23.60 1.35
C THR A 309 6.97 24.99 1.95
N GLY A 310 6.94 26.04 1.10
CA GLY A 310 6.87 27.43 1.53
C GLY A 310 8.15 27.95 2.19
N THR A 311 9.29 27.25 2.08
CA THR A 311 10.56 27.71 2.67
C THR A 311 11.72 27.64 1.68
N VAL A 312 12.55 28.69 1.66
CA VAL A 312 13.77 28.75 0.84
C VAL A 312 14.77 27.68 1.27
N VAL A 313 14.86 27.40 2.57
CA VAL A 313 15.78 26.39 3.13
C VAL A 313 15.47 25.00 2.57
N THR A 314 14.21 24.56 2.63
CA THR A 314 13.83 23.24 2.08
C THR A 314 14.00 23.22 0.56
N ALA A 315 13.67 24.31 -0.13
CA ALA A 315 13.87 24.42 -1.58
C ALA A 315 15.33 24.24 -2.01
N VAL A 316 16.26 24.87 -1.29
CA VAL A 316 17.71 24.69 -1.51
C VAL A 316 18.10 23.23 -1.27
N SER A 317 17.65 22.61 -0.17
CA SER A 317 17.97 21.21 0.16
C SER A 317 17.50 20.21 -0.91
N GLU A 318 16.28 20.39 -1.42
CA GLU A 318 15.74 19.54 -2.50
C GLU A 318 16.49 19.75 -3.83
N ALA A 319 16.82 21.00 -4.17
CA ALA A 319 17.60 21.31 -5.35
C ALA A 319 19.01 20.70 -5.28
N ARG A 320 19.67 20.75 -4.12
CA ARG A 320 20.96 20.08 -3.86
C ARG A 320 20.88 18.57 -4.09
N ARG A 321 19.80 17.93 -3.62
CA ARG A 321 19.56 16.49 -3.82
C ARG A 321 19.43 16.15 -5.31
N ALA A 322 18.69 16.95 -6.06
CA ALA A 322 18.53 16.77 -7.50
C ALA A 322 19.85 16.94 -8.27
N LEU A 323 20.65 17.95 -7.91
CA LEU A 323 21.98 18.19 -8.49
C LEU A 323 22.92 16.99 -8.25
N ARG A 324 22.89 16.39 -7.06
CA ARG A 324 23.66 15.19 -6.74
C ARG A 324 23.31 14.02 -7.65
N THR A 325 22.01 13.77 -7.85
CA THR A 325 21.54 12.68 -8.74
C THR A 325 22.01 12.89 -10.19
N ALA A 326 22.24 14.15 -10.58
CA ALA A 326 22.78 14.51 -11.89
C ALA A 326 24.33 14.50 -11.97
N GLY A 327 25.02 14.03 -10.92
CA GLY A 327 26.48 13.93 -10.86
C GLY A 327 27.20 15.28 -10.71
N VAL A 328 26.50 16.31 -10.22
CA VAL A 328 27.07 17.61 -9.86
C VAL A 328 27.33 17.64 -8.36
N ASP A 329 28.37 18.36 -7.93
CA ASP A 329 28.62 18.57 -6.50
C ASP A 329 27.37 19.19 -5.86
N TRP A 330 26.87 18.53 -4.82
CA TRP A 330 25.63 18.90 -4.18
C TRP A 330 25.81 20.16 -3.31
N GLY A 331 27.06 20.56 -2.99
CA GLY A 331 27.38 21.79 -2.27
C GLY A 331 27.33 23.06 -3.13
N VAL A 332 27.02 22.94 -4.44
CA VAL A 332 27.07 24.07 -5.39
C VAL A 332 26.15 25.24 -5.02
N PRO A 333 24.84 25.07 -4.74
CA PRO A 333 23.99 26.19 -4.35
C PRO A 333 24.11 26.49 -2.85
N VAL A 334 24.28 27.77 -2.50
CA VAL A 334 24.44 28.27 -1.13
C VAL A 334 23.40 29.35 -0.84
N LEU A 335 22.88 29.33 0.38
CA LEU A 335 21.89 30.30 0.86
C LEU A 335 22.55 31.34 1.77
N HIS A 336 22.43 32.61 1.41
CA HIS A 336 22.76 33.79 2.22
C HIS A 336 21.46 34.46 2.70
N THR A 337 21.47 34.99 3.92
CA THR A 337 20.31 35.67 4.51
C THR A 337 20.73 36.98 5.16
N ARG A 338 19.82 37.95 5.23
CA ARG A 338 20.09 39.24 5.87
C ARG A 338 20.33 39.06 7.38
N PRO A 339 21.27 39.79 8.00
CA PRO A 339 21.38 39.85 9.47
C PRO A 339 20.12 40.43 10.12
N GLY A 340 19.60 39.77 11.16
CA GLY A 340 18.34 40.12 11.85
C GLY A 340 17.14 39.26 11.42
N PRO A 341 15.93 39.46 11.96
CA PRO A 341 14.79 38.59 11.65
C PRO A 341 14.48 38.63 10.14
N PRO A 342 14.59 37.50 9.42
CA PRO A 342 14.37 37.43 7.98
C PRO A 342 12.87 37.43 7.72
N VAL A 343 12.39 38.38 6.91
CA VAL A 343 11.04 38.31 6.37
C VAL A 343 11.02 37.15 5.37
N LEU A 344 10.53 35.99 5.80
CA LEU A 344 10.39 34.82 4.94
C LEU A 344 9.14 35.01 4.06
N PHE A 345 9.38 35.09 2.75
CA PHE A 345 8.35 35.20 1.72
C PHE A 345 7.37 34.02 1.80
N TYR A 346 6.08 34.32 1.83
CA TYR A 346 5.02 33.33 1.66
C TYR A 346 4.19 33.69 0.42
N PRO A 347 4.59 33.24 -0.80
CA PRO A 347 3.85 33.56 -2.01
C PRO A 347 2.57 32.71 -2.14
N PHE A 348 2.46 31.64 -1.35
CA PHE A 348 1.48 30.58 -1.58
C PHE A 348 0.65 30.37 -0.32
N SER A 349 -0.57 30.89 -0.28
CA SER A 349 -1.54 30.66 0.80
C SER A 349 -1.76 29.15 1.01
N ALA A 350 -1.23 28.60 2.11
CA ALA A 350 -1.40 27.23 2.62
C ALA A 350 -1.04 26.08 1.66
N PRO A 351 -0.26 25.07 2.07
CA PRO A 351 0.02 23.94 1.21
C PRO A 351 -1.26 23.14 0.96
N ILE A 352 -1.75 23.12 -0.28
CA ILE A 352 -2.32 21.88 -0.81
C ILE A 352 -1.13 20.94 -0.87
N ALA A 353 -1.04 20.00 0.07
CA ALA A 353 -0.10 18.90 -0.04
C ALA A 353 -0.15 18.39 -1.50
N PRO A 354 0.98 18.16 -2.20
CA PRO A 354 0.88 17.38 -3.43
C PRO A 354 0.10 16.13 -3.04
N PRO A 355 -0.96 15.75 -3.79
CA PRO A 355 -1.68 14.53 -3.44
C PRO A 355 -0.61 13.45 -3.25
N PRO A 356 -0.62 12.70 -2.15
CA PRO A 356 0.33 11.62 -1.99
C PRO A 356 0.32 10.84 -3.30
N VAL A 357 1.48 10.72 -3.97
CA VAL A 357 1.59 9.86 -5.15
C VAL A 357 0.95 8.56 -4.71
N SER A 358 -0.13 8.17 -5.36
CA SER A 358 -0.92 7.02 -4.92
C SER A 358 -0.06 5.79 -5.14
N VAL A 359 0.64 5.39 -4.09
CA VAL A 359 1.47 4.19 -4.03
C VAL A 359 0.64 3.12 -3.37
N PHE A 360 0.33 2.06 -4.10
CA PHE A 360 -0.56 1.02 -3.60
C PHE A 360 0.01 -0.37 -3.89
N GLY A 361 -0.05 -1.25 -2.91
CA GLY A 361 0.23 -2.68 -3.05
C GLY A 361 1.70 -3.06 -3.23
N ILE A 362 2.66 -2.12 -3.16
CA ILE A 362 4.08 -2.47 -3.28
C ILE A 362 4.46 -3.38 -2.09
N PRO A 363 5.11 -4.53 -2.32
CA PRO A 363 5.56 -5.43 -1.25
C PRO A 363 6.48 -4.72 -0.23
N ALA A 364 6.70 -5.33 0.95
CA ALA A 364 7.67 -4.80 1.93
C ALA A 364 9.11 -4.76 1.37
N HIS A 365 9.92 -3.80 1.83
CA HIS A 365 11.30 -3.66 1.37
C HIS A 365 12.18 -4.79 1.89
N ASN A 366 12.93 -5.43 1.00
CA ASN A 366 13.92 -6.43 1.36
C ASN A 366 15.20 -5.73 1.84
N ARG A 367 15.50 -5.86 3.13
CA ARG A 367 16.67 -5.25 3.78
C ARG A 367 18.02 -5.72 3.20
N VAL A 368 18.04 -6.87 2.51
CA VAL A 368 19.24 -7.45 1.90
C VAL A 368 19.07 -7.51 0.39
N PHE A 369 18.92 -6.35 -0.25
CA PHE A 369 18.83 -6.23 -1.71
C PHE A 369 20.16 -5.71 -2.30
N VAL A 370 20.87 -6.56 -3.05
CA VAL A 370 22.23 -6.27 -3.56
C VAL A 370 22.36 -6.52 -5.07
N GLY A 371 23.31 -5.84 -5.72
CA GLY A 371 23.78 -6.18 -7.08
C GLY A 371 22.81 -5.91 -8.24
N ARG A 372 21.68 -5.23 -8.03
CA ARG A 372 20.67 -4.99 -9.08
C ARG A 372 20.58 -3.54 -9.58
N GLN A 373 21.54 -2.69 -9.23
CA GLN A 373 21.55 -1.27 -9.60
C GLN A 373 21.55 -1.07 -11.13
N GLN A 374 22.33 -1.86 -11.88
CA GLN A 374 22.35 -1.81 -13.34
C GLN A 374 21.00 -2.24 -13.94
N LEU A 375 20.39 -3.31 -13.43
CA LEU A 375 19.07 -3.78 -13.87
C LEU A 375 18.00 -2.71 -13.63
N ILE A 376 17.97 -2.08 -12.46
CA ILE A 376 17.04 -0.97 -12.15
C ILE A 376 17.26 0.21 -13.11
N ALA A 377 18.51 0.54 -13.42
CA ALA A 377 18.83 1.57 -14.40
C ALA A 377 18.41 1.19 -15.84
N GLN A 378 18.45 -0.11 -16.18
CA GLN A 378 17.93 -0.62 -17.45
C GLN A 378 16.40 -0.56 -17.50
N VAL A 379 15.70 -0.92 -16.42
CA VAL A 379 14.23 -0.78 -16.31
C VAL A 379 13.83 0.67 -16.49
N ARG A 380 14.52 1.60 -15.82
CA ARG A 380 14.28 3.05 -15.96
C ARG A 380 14.43 3.52 -17.40
N ARG A 381 15.55 3.17 -18.05
CA ARG A 381 15.78 3.49 -19.47
C ARG A 381 14.76 2.83 -20.39
N ALA A 382 14.38 1.58 -20.11
CA ALA A 382 13.41 0.86 -20.90
C ALA A 382 12.04 1.53 -20.83
N LEU A 383 11.59 1.97 -19.65
CA LEU A 383 10.32 2.66 -19.44
C LEU A 383 10.29 4.08 -20.04
N GLN A 384 11.44 4.75 -20.14
CA GLN A 384 11.57 6.03 -20.86
C GLN A 384 11.35 5.89 -22.37
N HIS A 385 11.68 4.73 -22.95
CA HIS A 385 11.58 4.49 -24.40
C HIS A 385 10.38 3.63 -24.81
N SER A 386 9.87 2.80 -23.90
CA SER A 386 8.77 1.87 -24.12
C SER A 386 7.88 1.89 -22.88
N ARG A 387 6.59 2.20 -23.07
CA ARG A 387 5.60 2.20 -21.98
C ARG A 387 5.36 0.80 -21.41
N ARG A 388 5.74 -0.25 -22.14
CA ARG A 388 5.56 -1.65 -21.76
C ARG A 388 6.90 -2.36 -21.63
N VAL A 389 7.23 -2.78 -20.43
CA VAL A 389 8.48 -3.49 -20.10
C VAL A 389 8.14 -4.77 -19.34
N ALA A 390 8.83 -5.85 -19.64
CA ALA A 390 8.65 -7.12 -18.95
C ALA A 390 9.97 -7.66 -18.42
N LEU A 391 10.04 -7.95 -17.12
CA LEU A 391 11.14 -8.69 -16.49
C LEU A 391 10.85 -10.19 -16.60
N THR A 392 11.76 -10.92 -17.25
CA THR A 392 11.62 -12.37 -17.46
C THR A 392 12.80 -13.14 -16.89
N GLY A 393 12.58 -14.35 -16.37
CA GLY A 393 13.66 -15.16 -15.80
C GLY A 393 13.17 -16.23 -14.84
N LEU A 394 14.09 -17.02 -14.31
CA LEU A 394 13.82 -18.18 -13.45
C LEU A 394 13.05 -17.80 -12.16
N PRO A 395 12.27 -18.72 -11.55
CA PRO A 395 11.65 -18.52 -10.24
C PRO A 395 12.70 -18.12 -9.19
N GLY A 396 12.37 -17.19 -8.27
CA GLY A 396 13.30 -16.76 -7.22
C GLY A 396 14.51 -15.90 -7.65
N ILE A 397 14.72 -15.67 -8.96
CA ILE A 397 15.85 -14.86 -9.47
C ILE A 397 15.81 -13.36 -9.08
N GLY A 398 14.74 -12.93 -8.40
CA GLY A 398 14.60 -11.55 -7.90
C GLY A 398 13.87 -10.57 -8.82
N LYS A 399 13.06 -11.05 -9.78
CA LYS A 399 12.25 -10.18 -10.68
C LYS A 399 11.32 -9.25 -9.90
N SER A 400 10.48 -9.82 -9.03
CA SER A 400 9.53 -9.07 -8.21
C SER A 400 10.24 -8.13 -7.25
N GLN A 401 11.38 -8.55 -6.68
CA GLN A 401 12.18 -7.67 -5.81
C GLN A 401 12.78 -6.49 -6.58
N ALA A 402 13.32 -6.70 -7.78
CA ALA A 402 13.84 -5.63 -8.62
C ALA A 402 12.74 -4.68 -9.11
N ALA A 403 11.57 -5.20 -9.47
CA ALA A 403 10.41 -4.39 -9.82
C ALA A 403 9.90 -3.57 -8.63
N ALA A 404 9.84 -4.15 -7.43
CA ALA A 404 9.40 -3.47 -6.22
C ALA A 404 10.37 -2.35 -5.84
N GLU A 405 11.68 -2.60 -5.95
CA GLU A 405 12.69 -1.58 -5.66
C GLU A 405 12.68 -0.43 -6.67
N PHE A 406 12.45 -0.74 -7.95
CA PHE A 406 12.20 0.29 -8.94
C PHE A 406 10.92 1.09 -8.61
N ALA A 407 9.81 0.41 -8.30
CA ALA A 407 8.52 1.05 -7.99
C ALA A 407 8.63 2.02 -6.80
N ARG A 408 9.37 1.67 -5.74
CA ARG A 408 9.62 2.55 -4.59
C ARG A 408 10.45 3.78 -4.94
N THR A 409 11.48 3.61 -5.77
CA THR A 409 12.45 4.67 -6.07
C THR A 409 12.03 5.58 -7.25
N CYS A 410 10.93 5.25 -7.95
CA CYS A 410 10.47 5.99 -9.13
C CYS A 410 9.19 6.81 -8.91
N THR A 411 8.70 6.96 -7.68
CA THR A 411 7.46 7.69 -7.37
C THR A 411 7.44 9.12 -7.91
N SER A 412 8.59 9.81 -7.93
CA SER A 412 8.73 11.15 -8.52
C SER A 412 8.62 11.18 -10.05
N GLN A 413 8.86 10.05 -10.73
CA GLN A 413 8.77 9.91 -12.19
C GLN A 413 7.34 9.61 -12.65
N PHE A 414 6.47 9.15 -11.74
CA PHE A 414 5.09 8.77 -12.03
C PHE A 414 4.11 9.54 -11.13
N PRO A 415 3.89 10.85 -11.38
CA PRO A 415 3.02 11.69 -10.56
C PRO A 415 1.55 11.23 -10.58
N GLY A 416 1.14 10.42 -11.57
CA GLY A 416 -0.20 9.81 -11.65
C GLY A 416 -0.38 8.55 -10.79
N GLY A 417 0.65 8.11 -10.05
CA GLY A 417 0.59 6.98 -9.13
C GLY A 417 1.43 5.78 -9.53
N VAL A 418 1.70 4.92 -8.56
CA VAL A 418 2.41 3.65 -8.71
C VAL A 418 1.57 2.53 -8.08
N TYR A 419 1.02 1.66 -8.91
CA TYR A 419 0.09 0.61 -8.50
C TYR A 419 0.70 -0.76 -8.73
N TRP A 420 0.69 -1.62 -7.72
CA TRP A 420 1.19 -2.99 -7.79
C TRP A 420 0.03 -3.98 -7.69
N LEU A 421 -0.07 -4.89 -8.66
CA LEU A 421 -1.16 -5.86 -8.78
C LEU A 421 -0.60 -7.27 -8.95
N ASN A 422 -1.24 -8.24 -8.31
CA ASN A 422 -0.95 -9.66 -8.53
C ASN A 422 -1.72 -10.15 -9.75
N ALA A 423 -0.98 -10.66 -10.74
CA ALA A 423 -1.50 -11.10 -12.03
C ALA A 423 -1.31 -12.61 -12.25
N THR A 424 -1.30 -13.43 -11.19
CA THR A 424 -1.13 -14.90 -11.29
C THR A 424 -2.20 -15.56 -12.16
N ASP A 425 -3.43 -15.06 -12.09
CA ASP A 425 -4.58 -15.47 -12.89
C ASP A 425 -5.50 -14.25 -13.11
N THR A 426 -6.42 -14.34 -14.08
CA THR A 426 -7.35 -13.25 -14.42
C THR A 426 -8.21 -12.80 -13.23
N GLN A 427 -8.66 -13.72 -12.38
CA GLN A 427 -9.52 -13.39 -11.25
C GLN A 427 -8.78 -12.56 -10.20
N ARG A 428 -7.54 -12.91 -9.86
CA ARG A 428 -6.68 -12.12 -8.94
C ARG A 428 -6.38 -10.73 -9.48
N LEU A 429 -6.15 -10.62 -10.79
CA LEU A 429 -5.91 -9.34 -11.43
C LEU A 429 -7.15 -8.44 -11.35
N ILE A 430 -8.35 -9.01 -11.58
CA ILE A 430 -9.64 -8.33 -11.42
C ILE A 430 -9.84 -7.88 -9.97
N GLU A 431 -9.64 -8.76 -9.00
CA GLU A 431 -9.72 -8.40 -7.57
C GLU A 431 -8.76 -7.26 -7.20
N GLY A 432 -7.53 -7.30 -7.73
CA GLY A 432 -6.53 -6.26 -7.53
C GLY A 432 -6.94 -4.90 -8.09
N TYR A 433 -7.47 -4.86 -9.32
CA TYR A 433 -8.01 -3.62 -9.88
C TYR A 433 -9.18 -3.07 -9.06
N ALA A 434 -10.05 -3.94 -8.56
CA ALA A 434 -11.24 -3.54 -7.82
C ALA A 434 -10.94 -2.82 -6.49
N VAL A 435 -9.73 -2.98 -5.92
CA VAL A 435 -9.33 -2.40 -4.64
C VAL A 435 -8.39 -1.18 -4.74
N LEU A 436 -8.01 -0.75 -5.96
CA LEU A 436 -7.10 0.39 -6.14
C LEU A 436 -7.73 1.72 -5.65
N PRO A 437 -6.94 2.66 -5.09
CA PRO A 437 -7.42 3.99 -4.70
C PRO A 437 -7.97 4.78 -5.90
N GLY A 438 -9.08 5.51 -5.74
CA GLY A 438 -9.81 6.13 -6.85
C GLY A 438 -10.93 5.26 -7.44
N SER A 439 -11.03 4.01 -6.97
CA SER A 439 -12.24 3.19 -7.02
C SER A 439 -13.32 3.69 -6.04
N SER A 440 -13.33 4.96 -5.64
CA SER A 440 -14.21 5.52 -4.61
C SER A 440 -14.77 6.89 -4.98
N ASP A 441 -14.97 7.14 -6.28
CA ASP A 441 -16.07 8.04 -6.65
C ASP A 441 -17.35 7.33 -6.20
N GLY A 442 -18.25 8.01 -5.48
CA GLY A 442 -19.39 7.42 -4.74
C GLY A 442 -20.36 6.50 -5.50
N LEU A 443 -20.08 6.19 -6.77
CA LEU A 443 -20.67 5.17 -7.62
C LEU A 443 -20.06 3.76 -7.44
N SER A 444 -18.86 3.62 -6.86
CA SER A 444 -18.12 2.35 -6.85
C SER A 444 -18.61 1.31 -5.86
N ALA A 445 -19.29 1.73 -4.79
CA ALA A 445 -19.80 0.81 -3.79
C ALA A 445 -20.89 -0.11 -4.39
N TYR A 446 -21.45 0.29 -5.54
CA TYR A 446 -22.50 -0.39 -6.29
C TYR A 446 -21.98 -1.55 -7.14
N LEU A 447 -20.88 -1.36 -7.85
CA LEU A 447 -20.40 -2.25 -8.91
C LEU A 447 -19.85 -3.58 -8.38
N SER A 448 -20.12 -4.68 -9.10
CA SER A 448 -19.48 -5.97 -8.85
C SER A 448 -17.96 -5.87 -8.96
N THR A 449 -17.21 -6.81 -8.39
CA THR A 449 -15.74 -6.80 -8.45
C THR A 449 -15.24 -6.70 -9.91
N HIS A 450 -15.90 -7.38 -10.84
CA HIS A 450 -15.57 -7.32 -12.26
C HIS A 450 -15.85 -5.95 -12.89
N GLU A 451 -17.00 -5.35 -12.59
CA GLU A 451 -17.36 -4.02 -13.12
C GLU A 451 -16.49 -2.90 -12.54
N ARG A 452 -16.16 -2.96 -11.24
CA ARG A 452 -15.18 -2.06 -10.62
C ARG A 452 -13.83 -2.19 -11.28
N ALA A 453 -13.36 -3.42 -11.47
CA ALA A 453 -12.08 -3.68 -12.10
C ALA A 453 -12.04 -3.13 -13.54
N THR A 454 -13.13 -3.31 -14.29
CA THR A 454 -13.27 -2.80 -15.66
C THR A 454 -13.18 -1.28 -15.67
N LEU A 455 -13.96 -0.60 -14.83
CA LEU A 455 -13.97 0.86 -14.74
C LEU A 455 -12.61 1.43 -14.30
N VAL A 456 -11.96 0.81 -13.30
CA VAL A 456 -10.64 1.23 -12.82
C VAL A 456 -9.59 1.02 -13.90
N LYS A 457 -9.64 -0.12 -14.61
CA LYS A 457 -8.76 -0.35 -15.76
C LYS A 457 -8.97 0.72 -16.83
N GLU A 458 -10.20 1.01 -17.23
CA GLU A 458 -10.51 2.06 -18.22
C GLU A 458 -10.04 3.45 -17.75
N LYS A 459 -10.18 3.77 -16.46
CA LYS A 459 -9.63 5.01 -15.89
C LYS A 459 -8.11 5.05 -15.96
N LEU A 460 -7.43 3.94 -15.66
CA LEU A 460 -5.97 3.83 -15.80
C LEU A 460 -5.50 3.98 -17.24
N GLU A 461 -6.35 3.63 -18.22
CA GLU A 461 -6.09 3.82 -19.64
C GLU A 461 -6.23 5.28 -20.09
N GLN A 462 -7.05 6.06 -19.37
CA GLN A 462 -7.37 7.46 -19.68
C GLN A 462 -6.63 8.48 -18.80
N VAL A 463 -5.65 8.05 -18.00
CA VAL A 463 -4.86 8.95 -17.16
C VAL A 463 -4.14 10.02 -17.99
N SER A 464 -4.15 11.26 -17.49
CA SER A 464 -3.51 12.42 -18.13
C SER A 464 -2.12 12.73 -17.58
N SER A 465 -1.61 11.92 -16.65
CA SER A 465 -0.28 12.04 -16.04
C SER A 465 0.42 10.69 -16.02
N PRO A 466 1.77 10.66 -16.07
CA PRO A 466 2.50 9.40 -16.08
C PRO A 466 2.18 8.55 -14.84
N THR A 467 1.64 7.36 -15.07
CA THR A 467 1.25 6.38 -14.04
C THR A 467 1.99 5.06 -14.31
N LEU A 468 2.46 4.39 -13.26
CA LEU A 468 3.06 3.06 -13.36
C LEU A 468 2.14 2.00 -12.78
N VAL A 469 1.86 0.95 -13.55
CA VAL A 469 1.17 -0.26 -13.12
C VAL A 469 2.14 -1.45 -13.20
N VAL A 470 2.45 -2.05 -12.06
CA VAL A 470 3.26 -3.26 -11.97
C VAL A 470 2.34 -4.48 -11.88
N LEU A 471 2.44 -5.39 -12.84
CA LEU A 471 1.72 -6.66 -12.88
C LEU A 471 2.68 -7.79 -12.51
N ASP A 472 2.59 -8.26 -11.28
CA ASP A 472 3.49 -9.28 -10.73
C ASP A 472 2.95 -10.70 -10.99
N ASN A 473 3.82 -11.60 -11.44
CA ASN A 473 3.55 -13.02 -11.71
C ASN A 473 2.56 -13.30 -12.86
N VAL A 474 2.67 -12.60 -13.99
CA VAL A 474 1.83 -12.91 -15.17
C VAL A 474 2.06 -14.34 -15.67
N THR A 475 0.98 -15.12 -15.83
CA THR A 475 1.00 -16.51 -16.33
C THR A 475 0.13 -16.69 -17.58
N GLU A 476 0.06 -17.92 -18.09
CA GLU A 476 -0.85 -18.29 -19.19
C GLU A 476 -2.34 -18.21 -18.82
N HIS A 477 -2.66 -18.18 -17.52
CA HIS A 477 -4.02 -18.02 -16.99
C HIS A 477 -4.44 -16.56 -16.82
N THR A 478 -3.57 -15.61 -17.20
CA THR A 478 -3.86 -14.17 -17.16
C THR A 478 -4.31 -13.71 -18.55
N GLU A 479 -5.60 -13.38 -18.68
CA GLU A 479 -6.15 -12.88 -19.93
C GLU A 479 -5.54 -11.54 -20.33
N GLN A 480 -5.02 -11.45 -21.56
CA GLN A 480 -4.34 -10.25 -22.03
C GLN A 480 -5.25 -9.02 -22.14
N ALA A 481 -6.57 -9.22 -22.19
CA ALA A 481 -7.55 -8.14 -22.24
C ALA A 481 -7.50 -7.25 -20.98
N TRP A 482 -7.00 -7.79 -19.85
CA TRP A 482 -6.92 -7.09 -18.56
C TRP A 482 -5.66 -6.27 -18.36
N ILE A 483 -4.71 -6.30 -19.30
CA ILE A 483 -3.51 -5.45 -19.25
C ILE A 483 -3.87 -4.06 -19.80
N PRO A 484 -3.67 -2.96 -19.05
CA PRO A 484 -4.12 -1.64 -19.44
C PRO A 484 -3.34 -1.10 -20.64
N GLU A 485 -4.03 -0.33 -21.46
CA GLU A 485 -3.55 0.38 -22.64
C GLU A 485 -3.88 1.87 -22.58
N GLY A 486 -2.91 2.68 -22.14
CA GLY A 486 -3.07 4.13 -22.05
C GLY A 486 -1.83 4.89 -22.52
N GLU A 487 -2.03 6.14 -22.96
CA GLU A 487 -0.92 6.97 -23.44
C GLU A 487 0.07 7.34 -22.33
N PHE A 488 -0.44 7.64 -21.13
CA PHE A 488 0.40 7.97 -19.96
C PHE A 488 0.53 6.80 -18.97
N CYS A 489 -0.08 5.65 -19.27
CA CYS A 489 -0.03 4.44 -18.45
C CYS A 489 1.16 3.55 -18.85
N HIS A 490 2.12 3.41 -17.94
CA HIS A 490 3.30 2.57 -18.09
C HIS A 490 3.04 1.24 -17.37
N VAL A 491 3.38 0.12 -18.02
CA VAL A 491 3.17 -1.23 -17.48
C VAL A 491 4.49 -1.96 -17.36
N LEU A 492 4.79 -2.40 -16.13
CA LEU A 492 5.92 -3.28 -15.82
C LEU A 492 5.39 -4.67 -15.44
N VAL A 493 5.77 -5.70 -16.20
CA VAL A 493 5.36 -7.08 -15.94
C VAL A 493 6.52 -7.87 -15.32
N THR A 494 6.24 -8.76 -14.38
CA THR A 494 7.15 -9.86 -14.04
C THR A 494 6.54 -11.18 -14.50
N THR A 495 7.33 -12.04 -15.17
CA THR A 495 6.85 -13.37 -15.58
C THR A 495 7.99 -14.37 -15.69
N ARG A 496 7.68 -15.66 -15.53
CA ARG A 496 8.61 -16.77 -15.83
C ARG A 496 8.50 -17.26 -17.28
N HIS A 497 7.55 -16.74 -18.05
CA HIS A 497 7.22 -17.21 -19.40
C HIS A 497 7.46 -16.11 -20.45
N PRO A 498 8.67 -16.01 -21.03
CA PRO A 498 9.01 -14.94 -21.98
C PRO A 498 8.11 -14.90 -23.22
N TYR A 499 7.55 -16.05 -23.62
CA TYR A 499 6.67 -16.16 -24.80
C TYR A 499 5.37 -15.37 -24.64
N LEU A 500 4.88 -15.15 -23.41
CA LEU A 500 3.64 -14.38 -23.14
C LEU A 500 3.79 -12.89 -23.50
N VAL A 501 5.02 -12.37 -23.46
CA VAL A 501 5.32 -10.93 -23.53
C VAL A 501 6.13 -10.53 -24.76
N LYS A 502 6.69 -11.49 -25.50
CA LYS A 502 7.69 -11.32 -26.58
C LYS A 502 7.35 -10.30 -27.67
N ASN A 503 6.06 -10.10 -27.97
CA ASN A 503 5.61 -9.22 -29.07
C ASN A 503 4.95 -7.91 -28.60
N ARG A 504 4.66 -7.75 -27.30
CA ARG A 504 3.92 -6.58 -26.77
C ARG A 504 4.70 -5.77 -25.75
N PHE A 505 5.80 -6.34 -25.22
CA PHE A 505 6.63 -5.71 -24.20
C PHE A 505 8.08 -5.71 -24.63
N ARG A 506 8.81 -4.69 -24.19
CA ARG A 506 10.26 -4.72 -24.19
C ARG A 506 10.72 -5.69 -23.10
N VAL A 507 11.19 -6.86 -23.51
CA VAL A 507 11.63 -7.91 -22.60
C VAL A 507 13.04 -7.61 -22.09
N LEU A 508 13.20 -7.63 -20.76
CA LEU A 508 14.47 -7.55 -20.05
C LEU A 508 14.69 -8.86 -19.29
N PRO A 509 15.60 -9.73 -19.75
CA PRO A 509 15.93 -10.95 -19.02
C PRO A 509 16.68 -10.60 -17.73
N VAL A 510 16.25 -11.19 -16.61
CA VAL A 510 16.91 -11.08 -15.31
C VAL A 510 17.80 -12.30 -15.13
N SER A 511 19.12 -12.07 -15.12
CA SER A 511 20.16 -13.07 -14.91
C SER A 511 20.45 -13.30 -13.43
N SER A 512 21.29 -14.29 -13.11
CA SER A 512 21.90 -14.47 -11.79
C SER A 512 22.70 -13.24 -11.34
N LEU A 513 23.08 -13.20 -10.05
CA LEU A 513 23.89 -12.10 -9.52
C LEU A 513 25.32 -12.16 -10.04
N GLU A 514 25.97 -11.00 -10.09
CA GLU A 514 27.42 -10.94 -10.27
C GLU A 514 28.11 -11.52 -9.03
N ALA A 515 29.30 -12.11 -9.21
CA ALA A 515 30.00 -12.84 -8.16
C ALA A 515 30.18 -12.03 -6.87
N GLU A 516 30.52 -10.74 -6.98
CA GLU A 516 30.66 -9.84 -5.82
C GLU A 516 29.35 -9.65 -5.07
N ALA A 517 28.24 -9.42 -5.79
CA ALA A 517 26.92 -9.27 -5.19
C ALA A 517 26.41 -10.58 -4.58
N ALA A 518 26.71 -11.72 -5.20
CA ALA A 518 26.39 -13.04 -4.68
C ALA A 518 27.13 -13.33 -3.36
N GLN A 519 28.42 -12.97 -3.28
CA GLN A 519 29.19 -13.08 -2.05
C GLN A 519 28.66 -12.16 -0.96
N LEU A 520 28.33 -10.91 -1.28
CA LEU A 520 27.72 -9.98 -0.33
C LEU A 520 26.37 -10.50 0.19
N LEU A 521 25.55 -11.09 -0.67
CA LEU A 521 24.28 -11.70 -0.27
C LEU A 521 24.49 -12.93 0.62
N LEU A 522 25.46 -13.79 0.28
CA LEU A 522 25.76 -15.00 1.02
C LEU A 522 26.35 -14.69 2.41
N GLN A 523 27.13 -13.61 2.52
CA GLN A 523 27.77 -13.15 3.75
C GLN A 523 26.97 -12.07 4.49
N SER A 524 25.73 -11.79 4.07
CA SER A 524 24.93 -10.71 4.66
C SER A 524 24.56 -10.95 6.13
N ARG A 525 24.71 -12.20 6.60
CA ARG A 525 24.30 -12.67 7.93
C ARG A 525 25.48 -13.14 8.78
N GLN A 526 26.45 -13.79 8.15
CA GLN A 526 27.67 -14.25 8.78
C GLN A 526 28.86 -13.95 7.86
N GLN A 527 29.88 -13.28 8.37
CA GLN A 527 31.12 -13.08 7.62
C GLN A 527 31.98 -14.34 7.62
N ALA A 528 32.71 -14.56 6.53
CA ALA A 528 33.67 -15.64 6.43
C ALA A 528 34.80 -15.44 7.45
N GLN A 529 35.18 -16.52 8.13
CA GLN A 529 36.07 -16.44 9.29
C GLN A 529 37.56 -16.42 8.89
N ASP A 530 37.92 -17.07 7.79
CA ASP A 530 39.29 -17.18 7.28
C ASP A 530 39.32 -17.34 5.75
N GLU A 531 40.53 -17.44 5.16
CA GLU A 531 40.69 -17.61 3.70
C GLU A 531 40.03 -18.89 3.15
N VAL A 532 39.99 -19.96 3.94
CA VAL A 532 39.35 -21.23 3.52
C VAL A 532 37.84 -21.05 3.46
N ASP A 533 37.28 -20.33 4.43
CA ASP A 533 35.87 -20.02 4.53
C ASP A 533 35.41 -19.02 3.47
N VAL A 534 36.28 -18.06 3.10
CA VAL A 534 36.06 -17.18 1.95
C VAL A 534 35.98 -18.00 0.67
N LEU A 535 36.95 -18.88 0.40
CA LEU A 535 36.97 -19.75 -0.78
C LEU A 535 35.73 -20.65 -0.84
N ALA A 536 35.33 -21.23 0.31
CA ALA A 536 34.13 -22.04 0.40
C ALA A 536 32.86 -21.24 0.09
N ALA A 537 32.75 -19.99 0.57
CA ALA A 537 31.64 -19.11 0.20
C ALA A 537 31.62 -18.80 -1.30
N GLN A 538 32.78 -18.64 -1.95
CA GLN A 538 32.84 -18.46 -3.41
C GLN A 538 32.37 -19.71 -4.16
N GLU A 539 32.79 -20.89 -3.68
CA GLU A 539 32.42 -22.17 -4.27
C GLU A 539 30.93 -22.48 -4.07
N ILE A 540 30.36 -22.18 -2.91
CA ILE A 540 28.91 -22.26 -2.69
C ILE A 540 28.17 -21.29 -3.62
N ALA A 541 28.67 -20.06 -3.78
CA ALA A 541 28.04 -19.10 -4.69
C ALA A 541 28.03 -19.60 -6.15
N GLN A 542 29.11 -20.24 -6.58
CA GLN A 542 29.21 -20.92 -7.88
C GLN A 542 28.27 -22.12 -7.99
N LEU A 543 28.22 -22.98 -6.97
CA LEU A 543 27.33 -24.15 -6.93
C LEU A 543 25.86 -23.76 -7.03
N MET A 544 25.49 -22.62 -6.44
CA MET A 544 24.13 -22.07 -6.49
C MET A 544 23.86 -21.26 -7.76
N ASP A 545 24.77 -21.28 -8.75
CA ASP A 545 24.73 -20.48 -9.98
C ASP A 545 24.44 -18.99 -9.73
N TYR A 546 24.96 -18.47 -8.62
CA TYR A 546 24.75 -17.11 -8.15
C TYR A 546 23.27 -16.71 -8.00
N HIS A 547 22.40 -17.70 -7.73
CA HIS A 547 20.97 -17.52 -7.67
C HIS A 547 20.52 -16.86 -6.35
N PRO A 548 19.90 -15.66 -6.35
CA PRO A 548 19.62 -14.89 -5.14
C PRO A 548 18.89 -15.65 -4.03
N LEU A 549 17.77 -16.32 -4.37
CA LEU A 549 16.99 -17.04 -3.36
C LEU A 549 17.79 -18.21 -2.75
N ALA A 550 18.59 -18.91 -3.55
CA ALA A 550 19.39 -20.03 -3.04
C ALA A 550 20.50 -19.51 -2.12
N LEU A 551 21.17 -18.43 -2.51
CA LEU A 551 22.18 -17.78 -1.68
C LEU A 551 21.62 -17.25 -0.37
N SER A 552 20.44 -16.63 -0.39
CA SER A 552 19.77 -16.17 0.83
C SER A 552 19.42 -17.33 1.77
N LEU A 553 18.96 -18.46 1.22
CA LEU A 553 18.65 -19.67 1.99
C LEU A 553 19.90 -20.30 2.59
N ILE A 554 21.02 -20.33 1.86
CA ILE A 554 22.31 -20.80 2.40
C ILE A 554 22.85 -19.84 3.47
N ALA A 555 22.83 -18.52 3.24
CA ALA A 555 23.28 -17.54 4.22
C ALA A 555 22.55 -17.72 5.56
N ALA A 556 21.24 -17.95 5.48
CA ALA A 556 20.38 -18.24 6.61
C ALA A 556 20.71 -19.59 7.29
N TYR A 557 21.00 -20.63 6.49
CA TYR A 557 21.39 -21.95 7.01
C TYR A 557 22.72 -21.91 7.76
N VAL A 558 23.75 -21.26 7.19
CA VAL A 558 25.09 -21.17 7.77
C VAL A 558 25.06 -20.48 9.14
N GLU A 559 24.39 -19.33 9.21
CA GLU A 559 24.19 -18.56 10.45
C GLU A 559 23.52 -19.42 11.54
N ARG A 560 22.43 -20.10 11.19
CA ARG A 560 21.60 -20.81 12.16
C ARG A 560 22.17 -22.15 12.59
N ALA A 561 22.82 -22.88 11.68
CA ALA A 561 23.53 -24.10 12.03
C ALA A 561 24.82 -23.81 12.81
N HIS A 562 25.22 -22.53 12.91
CA HIS A 562 26.47 -22.08 13.53
C HIS A 562 27.69 -22.81 12.94
N ILE A 563 27.67 -23.02 11.62
CA ILE A 563 28.74 -23.70 10.89
C ILE A 563 29.51 -22.69 10.04
N SER A 564 30.70 -23.08 9.59
CA SER A 564 31.44 -22.30 8.59
C SER A 564 30.86 -22.54 7.19
N PHE A 565 31.11 -21.63 6.25
CA PHE A 565 30.83 -21.87 4.83
C PHE A 565 31.56 -23.12 4.33
N HIS A 566 32.78 -23.38 4.82
CA HIS A 566 33.51 -24.62 4.50
C HIS A 566 32.76 -25.89 4.93
N GLU A 567 32.23 -25.93 6.14
CA GLU A 567 31.44 -27.07 6.62
C GLU A 567 30.09 -27.18 5.90
N CYS A 568 29.46 -26.04 5.58
CA CYS A 568 28.25 -26.00 4.77
C CYS A 568 28.47 -26.62 3.37
N LEU A 569 29.57 -26.26 2.72
CA LEU A 569 29.97 -26.78 1.42
C LEU A 569 30.15 -28.31 1.45
N GLN A 570 30.78 -28.86 2.50
CA GLN A 570 30.92 -30.30 2.69
C GLN A 570 29.55 -30.99 2.82
N ARG A 571 28.65 -30.44 3.64
CA ARG A 571 27.29 -31.00 3.85
C ARG A 571 26.41 -30.93 2.61
N LEU A 572 26.55 -29.89 1.79
CA LEU A 572 25.88 -29.80 0.48
C LEU A 572 26.38 -30.89 -0.47
N GLY A 573 27.68 -31.19 -0.47
CA GLY A 573 28.27 -32.30 -1.24
C GLY A 573 27.67 -33.67 -0.89
N ASP A 574 27.51 -33.96 0.41
CA ASP A 574 26.90 -35.20 0.90
C ASP A 574 25.41 -35.31 0.57
N THR A 575 24.71 -34.17 0.57
CA THR A 575 23.26 -34.09 0.28
C THR A 575 22.99 -34.31 -1.20
N ARG A 576 23.81 -33.73 -2.09
CA ARG A 576 23.73 -33.90 -3.55
C ARG A 576 23.87 -35.37 -3.96
N GLN A 577 24.81 -36.11 -3.33
CA GLN A 577 24.95 -37.55 -3.55
C GLN A 577 23.72 -38.37 -3.10
N ARG A 578 23.04 -37.97 -2.02
CA ARG A 578 21.81 -38.61 -1.55
C ARG A 578 20.61 -38.32 -2.45
N LEU A 579 20.49 -37.10 -2.99
CA LEU A 579 19.40 -36.71 -3.89
C LEU A 579 19.54 -37.32 -5.28
N ASP A 580 20.76 -37.42 -5.82
CA ASP A 580 21.05 -38.18 -7.05
C ASP A 580 20.63 -39.67 -6.94
N MET A 581 20.73 -40.27 -5.74
CA MET A 581 20.23 -41.63 -5.50
C MET A 581 18.70 -41.71 -5.44
N LEU A 582 18.02 -40.67 -4.94
CA LEU A 582 16.56 -40.63 -4.78
C LEU A 582 15.83 -40.23 -6.09
N GLN A 583 16.39 -39.32 -6.89
CA GLN A 583 15.83 -38.91 -8.20
C GLN A 583 15.84 -40.05 -9.23
N ARG A 584 16.80 -40.99 -9.14
CA ARG A 584 16.81 -42.22 -9.97
C ARG A 584 15.65 -43.19 -9.65
N ALA A 585 14.88 -42.96 -8.59
CA ALA A 585 13.87 -43.89 -8.11
C ALA A 585 12.40 -43.54 -8.42
N ARG A 586 12.03 -42.32 -8.87
CA ARG A 586 10.62 -41.95 -9.18
C ARG A 586 10.48 -40.91 -10.30
N PHE A 587 9.37 -41.02 -11.05
CA PHE A 587 9.10 -40.44 -12.38
C PHE A 587 8.98 -38.89 -12.49
N THR A 588 9.56 -38.40 -13.61
CA THR A 588 9.18 -37.30 -14.52
C THR A 588 8.77 -35.94 -13.94
N PHE A 589 9.78 -35.14 -13.59
CA PHE A 589 9.80 -33.71 -13.92
C PHE A 589 11.02 -33.47 -14.81
N SER A 590 10.85 -32.73 -15.91
CA SER A 590 11.97 -32.45 -16.83
C SER A 590 12.86 -31.36 -16.20
N PRO A 591 14.14 -31.64 -15.93
CA PRO A 591 15.02 -30.67 -15.31
C PRO A 591 15.54 -29.69 -16.36
N SER A 592 15.44 -28.40 -16.07
CA SER A 592 16.43 -27.43 -16.54
C SER A 592 17.39 -27.17 -15.38
N ASP A 593 18.69 -27.21 -15.63
CA ASP A 593 19.80 -27.32 -14.65
C ASP A 593 19.82 -26.31 -13.47
N GLY A 594 18.90 -25.34 -13.42
CA GLY A 594 18.76 -24.36 -12.33
C GLY A 594 17.78 -24.74 -11.20
N ASP A 595 16.88 -25.71 -11.39
CA ASP A 595 15.89 -26.09 -10.36
C ASP A 595 16.48 -26.99 -9.25
N ASP A 596 17.54 -27.75 -9.53
CA ASP A 596 18.12 -28.69 -8.56
C ASP A 596 18.85 -27.96 -7.41
N ALA A 597 19.67 -26.94 -7.69
CA ALA A 597 20.42 -26.22 -6.65
C ALA A 597 19.53 -25.44 -5.67
N LEU A 598 18.45 -24.84 -6.16
CA LEU A 598 17.42 -24.18 -5.34
C LEU A 598 16.67 -25.17 -4.46
N THR A 599 16.31 -26.32 -5.02
CA THR A 599 15.59 -27.38 -4.31
C THR A 599 16.48 -28.01 -3.23
N ASP A 600 17.76 -28.22 -3.52
CA ASP A 600 18.78 -28.72 -2.58
C ASP A 600 18.98 -27.74 -1.41
N SER A 601 19.18 -26.45 -1.71
CA SER A 601 19.35 -25.39 -0.71
C SER A 601 18.11 -25.27 0.19
N LEU A 602 16.91 -25.21 -0.41
CA LEU A 602 15.67 -25.12 0.34
C LEU A 602 15.42 -26.38 1.19
N THR A 603 15.72 -27.56 0.66
CA THR A 603 15.62 -28.83 1.41
C THR A 603 16.56 -28.84 2.61
N ALA A 604 17.80 -28.38 2.45
CA ALA A 604 18.75 -28.26 3.56
C ALA A 604 18.25 -27.27 4.64
N THR A 605 17.74 -26.09 4.24
CA THR A 605 17.15 -25.11 5.16
C THR A 605 15.92 -25.69 5.88
N LEU A 606 15.03 -26.42 5.19
CA LEU A 606 13.87 -27.09 5.78
C LEU A 606 14.25 -28.20 6.77
N HIS A 607 15.38 -28.88 6.55
CA HIS A 607 15.92 -29.88 7.49
C HIS A 607 16.58 -29.25 8.72
N ALA A 608 17.02 -28.00 8.63
CA ALA A 608 17.64 -27.26 9.72
C ALA A 608 16.63 -26.56 10.65
N LEU A 609 15.36 -26.46 10.24
CA LEU A 609 14.30 -25.89 11.05
C LEU A 609 14.14 -26.61 12.38
N SER A 610 13.83 -25.85 13.43
CA SER A 610 13.41 -26.46 14.69
C SER A 610 12.17 -27.35 14.47
N PRO A 611 12.00 -28.44 15.25
CA PRO A 611 10.82 -29.29 15.13
C PRO A 611 9.50 -28.53 15.24
N GLN A 612 9.46 -27.51 16.10
CA GLN A 612 8.31 -26.61 16.30
C GLN A 612 8.05 -25.78 15.04
N THR A 613 9.08 -25.15 14.48
CA THR A 613 8.93 -24.31 13.29
C THR A 613 8.54 -25.12 12.06
N ARG A 614 9.07 -26.34 11.94
CA ARG A 614 8.64 -27.26 10.88
C ARG A 614 7.16 -27.64 11.02
N GLN A 615 6.65 -27.84 12.23
CA GLN A 615 5.22 -28.10 12.46
C GLN A 615 4.35 -26.90 12.06
N VAL A 616 4.76 -25.68 12.42
CA VAL A 616 4.01 -24.46 12.07
C VAL A 616 4.04 -24.23 10.55
N LEU A 617 5.19 -24.43 9.90
CA LEU A 617 5.33 -24.31 8.45
C LEU A 617 4.46 -25.32 7.69
N GLU A 618 4.50 -26.59 8.10
CA GLU A 618 3.67 -27.66 7.52
C GLU A 618 2.18 -27.36 7.71
N ALA A 619 1.76 -26.91 8.90
CA ALA A 619 0.39 -26.55 9.20
C ALA A 619 -0.11 -25.36 8.36
N ALA A 620 0.71 -24.32 8.20
CA ALA A 620 0.35 -23.15 7.39
C ALA A 620 0.26 -23.49 5.89
N CYS A 621 1.16 -24.35 5.40
CA CYS A 621 1.16 -24.77 3.99
C CYS A 621 -0.05 -25.63 3.61
N VAL A 622 -0.73 -26.23 4.58
CA VAL A 622 -1.98 -26.97 4.34
C VAL A 622 -3.15 -26.05 3.92
N LEU A 623 -3.14 -24.79 4.35
CA LEU A 623 -4.15 -23.80 3.98
C LEU A 623 -4.00 -23.32 2.53
N GLY A 624 -5.05 -22.71 1.99
CA GLY A 624 -5.06 -22.19 0.62
C GLY A 624 -3.94 -21.19 0.31
N ASN A 625 -3.66 -20.97 -0.98
CA ASN A 625 -2.55 -20.16 -1.49
C ASN A 625 -2.77 -18.63 -1.33
N ARG A 626 -3.42 -18.22 -0.25
CA ARG A 626 -3.59 -16.83 0.21
C ARG A 626 -2.70 -16.57 1.43
N PRO A 627 -2.45 -15.30 1.79
CA PRO A 627 -1.85 -14.97 3.07
C PRO A 627 -2.62 -15.64 4.21
N VAL A 628 -1.91 -16.30 5.12
CA VAL A 628 -2.53 -17.06 6.22
C VAL A 628 -2.70 -16.14 7.42
N PRO A 629 -3.92 -15.89 7.93
CA PRO A 629 -4.12 -15.08 9.13
C PRO A 629 -3.48 -15.72 10.36
N MET A 630 -2.72 -14.95 11.14
CA MET A 630 -2.07 -15.44 12.36
C MET A 630 -3.06 -16.03 13.37
N ILE A 631 -4.25 -15.44 13.49
CA ILE A 631 -5.33 -15.95 14.36
C ILE A 631 -5.70 -17.39 13.99
N LEU A 632 -5.81 -17.70 12.70
CA LEU A 632 -6.14 -19.03 12.22
C LEU A 632 -4.97 -19.99 12.44
N LEU A 633 -3.73 -19.53 12.22
CA LEU A 633 -2.54 -20.36 12.43
C LEU A 633 -2.37 -20.77 13.91
N HIS A 634 -2.57 -19.83 14.85
CA HIS A 634 -2.55 -20.12 16.29
C HIS A 634 -3.53 -21.24 16.68
N GLN A 635 -4.70 -21.28 16.04
CA GLN A 635 -5.74 -22.27 16.33
C GLN A 635 -5.48 -23.63 15.68
N ILE A 636 -4.78 -23.67 14.56
CA ILE A 636 -4.47 -24.92 13.84
C ILE A 636 -3.33 -25.68 14.51
N CYS A 637 -2.35 -24.94 15.03
CA CYS A 637 -1.09 -25.47 15.57
C CYS A 637 -1.17 -26.04 17.01
N GLU A 638 -2.37 -26.37 17.53
CA GLU A 638 -2.51 -27.03 18.84
C GLU A 638 -1.69 -28.33 18.92
N PRO A 639 -0.91 -28.57 19.98
CA PRO A 639 -0.94 -27.90 21.29
C PRO A 639 0.09 -26.77 21.49
N LEU A 640 0.72 -26.23 20.43
CA LEU A 640 1.70 -25.14 20.58
C LEU A 640 1.05 -23.91 21.20
N SER A 641 1.75 -23.24 22.12
CA SER A 641 1.30 -21.96 22.67
C SER A 641 1.39 -20.86 21.61
N VAL A 642 0.65 -19.76 21.81
CA VAL A 642 0.73 -18.57 20.93
C VAL A 642 2.17 -18.07 20.82
N GLU A 643 2.89 -18.02 21.94
CA GLU A 643 4.31 -17.64 21.99
C GLU A 643 5.18 -18.55 21.13
N GLN A 644 4.98 -19.86 21.19
CA GLN A 644 5.74 -20.82 20.37
C GLN A 644 5.45 -20.70 18.88
N VAL A 645 4.21 -20.37 18.50
CA VAL A 645 3.85 -20.13 17.09
C VAL A 645 4.45 -18.82 16.59
N GLU A 646 4.44 -17.76 17.41
CA GLU A 646 5.06 -16.48 17.10
C GLU A 646 6.59 -16.62 16.95
N GLU A 647 7.26 -17.32 17.88
CA GLU A 647 8.70 -17.62 17.77
C GLU A 647 9.04 -18.41 16.50
N ALA A 648 8.21 -19.40 16.15
CA ALA A 648 8.37 -20.16 14.92
C ALA A 648 8.17 -19.30 13.66
N VAL A 649 7.24 -18.35 13.71
CA VAL A 649 6.98 -17.41 12.61
C VAL A 649 8.12 -16.42 12.44
N ASP A 650 8.66 -15.91 13.55
CA ASP A 650 9.85 -15.06 13.53
C ASP A 650 11.05 -15.84 12.96
N GLU A 651 11.25 -17.12 13.36
CA GLU A 651 12.26 -17.99 12.76
C GLU A 651 12.06 -18.15 11.24
N MET A 652 10.83 -18.36 10.75
CA MET A 652 10.57 -18.48 9.31
C MET A 652 10.78 -17.16 8.56
N CYS A 653 10.44 -16.02 9.17
CA CYS A 653 10.67 -14.68 8.61
C CYS A 653 12.16 -14.38 8.53
N ASP A 654 12.90 -14.69 9.60
CA ASP A 654 14.34 -14.60 9.65
C ASP A 654 14.93 -15.49 8.57
N LEU A 655 14.48 -16.71 8.34
CA LEU A 655 14.99 -17.57 7.27
C LEU A 655 14.49 -17.19 5.85
N ALA A 656 13.73 -16.10 5.71
CA ALA A 656 13.10 -15.64 4.47
C ALA A 656 12.22 -16.71 3.78
N LEU A 657 11.72 -17.67 4.55
CA LEU A 657 10.79 -18.71 4.07
C LEU A 657 9.37 -18.13 3.90
N VAL A 658 9.02 -17.16 4.74
CA VAL A 658 7.73 -16.47 4.74
C VAL A 658 7.92 -14.96 4.94
N THR A 659 6.90 -14.18 4.61
CA THR A 659 6.84 -12.74 4.89
C THR A 659 5.57 -12.42 5.67
N ARG A 660 5.70 -11.65 6.76
CA ARG A 660 4.59 -11.19 7.58
C ARG A 660 4.10 -9.82 7.08
N THR A 661 2.79 -9.67 6.86
CA THR A 661 2.18 -8.40 6.45
C THR A 661 1.86 -7.53 7.66
N ALA A 662 1.53 -6.25 7.42
CA ALA A 662 1.10 -5.32 8.48
C ALA A 662 -0.22 -5.78 9.14
N GLU A 663 -1.06 -6.49 8.39
CA GLU A 663 -2.35 -7.04 8.82
C GLU A 663 -2.23 -8.40 9.54
N GLN A 664 -1.03 -8.79 9.98
CA GLN A 664 -0.82 -10.05 10.71
C GLN A 664 -1.17 -11.30 9.88
N GLN A 665 -0.78 -11.29 8.60
CA GLN A 665 -0.92 -12.44 7.70
C GLN A 665 0.45 -12.94 7.21
N LEU A 666 0.56 -14.24 6.93
CA LEU A 666 1.78 -14.87 6.42
C LEU A 666 1.69 -15.18 4.93
N CYS A 667 2.59 -14.58 4.16
CA CYS A 667 2.78 -14.81 2.74
C CYS A 667 3.93 -15.81 2.52
N PHE A 668 3.73 -16.74 1.60
CA PHE A 668 4.71 -17.78 1.26
C PHE A 668 5.11 -17.64 -0.20
N HIS A 669 6.34 -17.99 -0.52
CA HIS A 669 6.72 -18.23 -1.90
C HIS A 669 6.14 -19.58 -2.38
N ASP A 670 5.65 -19.64 -3.63
CA ASP A 670 4.99 -20.85 -4.16
C ASP A 670 5.90 -22.09 -4.13
N LEU A 671 7.21 -21.90 -4.37
CA LEU A 671 8.20 -22.98 -4.26
C LEU A 671 8.28 -23.58 -2.85
N VAL A 672 8.25 -22.74 -1.80
CA VAL A 672 8.27 -23.18 -0.40
C VAL A 672 7.02 -24.00 -0.10
N ARG A 673 5.85 -23.51 -0.50
CA ARG A 673 4.58 -24.25 -0.32
C ARG A 673 4.58 -25.58 -1.07
N SER A 674 5.04 -25.60 -2.31
CA SER A 674 5.08 -26.82 -3.13
C SER A 674 5.97 -27.87 -2.49
N LEU A 675 7.20 -27.49 -2.13
CA LEU A 675 8.18 -28.42 -1.56
C LEU A 675 7.77 -28.92 -0.17
N VAL A 676 7.26 -28.03 0.70
CA VAL A 676 6.77 -28.43 2.02
C VAL A 676 5.57 -29.38 1.89
N ARG A 677 4.63 -29.14 0.97
CA ARG A 677 3.49 -30.04 0.72
C ARG A 677 3.89 -31.40 0.14
N GLU A 678 5.04 -31.47 -0.52
CA GLU A 678 5.60 -32.71 -1.08
C GLU A 678 6.38 -33.50 -0.02
N GLN A 679 7.17 -32.81 0.82
CA GLN A 679 7.96 -33.43 1.89
C GLN A 679 7.16 -33.74 3.16
N CYS A 680 6.02 -33.07 3.38
CA CYS A 680 5.19 -33.30 4.55
C CYS A 680 4.60 -34.72 4.50
N GLU A 681 4.75 -35.44 5.61
CA GLU A 681 4.21 -36.78 5.75
C GLU A 681 2.67 -36.76 5.62
N PRO A 682 2.05 -37.67 4.84
CA PRO A 682 0.61 -37.68 4.60
C PRO A 682 -0.23 -37.68 5.89
N ALA A 683 0.20 -38.41 6.92
CA ALA A 683 -0.50 -38.48 8.20
C ALA A 683 -0.48 -37.14 8.96
N ARG A 684 0.63 -36.38 8.89
CA ARG A 684 0.73 -35.05 9.52
C ARG A 684 -0.06 -34.00 8.74
N ALA A 685 0.07 -33.99 7.41
CA ALA A 685 -0.73 -33.13 6.55
C ALA A 685 -2.24 -33.33 6.79
N MET A 686 -2.68 -34.58 6.96
CA MET A 686 -4.06 -34.92 7.31
C MET A 686 -4.49 -34.37 8.67
N ARG A 687 -3.64 -34.46 9.71
CA ARG A 687 -3.93 -33.90 11.04
C ARG A 687 -4.10 -32.38 10.99
N TYR A 688 -3.20 -31.66 10.31
CA TYR A 688 -3.31 -30.22 10.16
C TYR A 688 -4.55 -29.82 9.36
N ARG A 689 -4.91 -30.58 8.32
CA ARG A 689 -6.16 -30.37 7.58
C ARG A 689 -7.39 -30.54 8.45
N HIS A 690 -7.48 -31.62 9.22
CA HIS A 690 -8.60 -31.83 10.13
C HIS A 690 -8.69 -30.73 11.19
N SER A 691 -7.54 -30.28 11.72
CA SER A 691 -7.50 -29.14 12.64
C SER A 691 -8.02 -27.86 11.97
N ALA A 692 -7.54 -27.53 10.77
CA ALA A 692 -8.00 -26.37 9.99
C ALA A 692 -9.50 -26.42 9.67
N ILE A 693 -10.00 -27.58 9.21
CA ILE A 693 -11.42 -27.79 8.94
C ILE A 693 -12.23 -27.55 10.22
N ARG A 694 -11.83 -28.14 11.35
CA ARG A 694 -12.52 -27.95 12.65
C ARG A 694 -12.57 -26.47 13.04
N GLN A 695 -11.44 -25.76 13.01
CA GLN A 695 -11.35 -24.37 13.46
C GLN A 695 -12.16 -23.43 12.57
N ILE A 696 -12.05 -23.57 11.25
CA ILE A 696 -12.83 -22.76 10.30
C ILE A 696 -14.32 -23.07 10.46
N ASN A 697 -14.69 -24.35 10.58
CA ASN A 697 -16.08 -24.74 10.74
C ASN A 697 -16.69 -24.15 12.03
N GLU A 698 -15.97 -24.20 13.15
CA GLU A 698 -16.40 -23.55 14.40
C GLU A 698 -16.60 -22.05 14.24
N ARG A 699 -15.70 -21.35 13.55
CA ARG A 699 -15.80 -19.91 13.32
C ARG A 699 -17.01 -19.57 12.46
N LEU A 700 -17.24 -20.32 11.37
CA LEU A 700 -18.41 -20.14 10.51
C LEU A 700 -19.72 -20.45 11.24
N HIS A 701 -19.77 -21.50 12.08
CA HIS A 701 -20.94 -21.80 12.89
C HIS A 701 -21.23 -20.72 13.94
N LYS A 702 -20.20 -20.24 14.66
CA LYS A 702 -20.34 -19.16 15.65
C LYS A 702 -20.82 -17.87 14.98
N ALA A 703 -20.28 -17.56 13.80
CA ALA A 703 -20.67 -16.41 13.00
C ALA A 703 -22.13 -16.50 12.55
N ASN A 704 -22.55 -17.64 12.01
CA ASN A 704 -23.94 -17.86 11.62
C ASN A 704 -24.91 -17.75 12.80
N ALA A 705 -24.55 -18.30 13.96
CA ALA A 705 -25.37 -18.23 15.16
C ALA A 705 -25.54 -16.81 15.71
N ARG A 706 -24.50 -15.97 15.57
CA ARG A 706 -24.50 -14.57 16.02
C ARG A 706 -24.93 -13.58 14.93
N LYS A 707 -25.07 -14.04 13.69
CA LYS A 707 -25.19 -13.20 12.48
C LYS A 707 -24.08 -12.15 12.39
N ASP A 708 -22.89 -12.50 12.86
CA ASP A 708 -21.70 -11.64 12.82
C ASP A 708 -20.61 -12.32 11.98
N TRP A 709 -20.41 -11.80 10.78
CA TRP A 709 -19.48 -12.33 9.79
C TRP A 709 -18.20 -11.50 9.66
N SER A 710 -18.00 -10.54 10.55
CA SER A 710 -16.86 -9.62 10.50
C SER A 710 -15.53 -10.36 10.60
N GLY A 711 -14.58 -10.03 9.72
CA GLY A 711 -13.23 -10.62 9.73
C GLY A 711 -13.12 -12.08 9.27
N LEU A 712 -14.13 -12.62 8.57
CA LEU A 712 -14.15 -14.01 8.07
C LEU A 712 -13.96 -14.15 6.55
N ALA A 713 -13.61 -13.05 5.86
CA ALA A 713 -13.40 -13.07 4.41
C ALA A 713 -12.32 -14.09 3.99
N ASP A 714 -11.22 -14.15 4.74
CA ASP A 714 -10.12 -15.09 4.49
C ASP A 714 -10.52 -16.55 4.79
N ASP A 715 -11.35 -16.76 5.81
CA ASP A 715 -11.87 -18.09 6.19
C ASP A 715 -12.67 -18.73 5.04
N PHE A 716 -13.44 -17.96 4.26
CA PHE A 716 -14.13 -18.48 3.07
C PHE A 716 -13.16 -19.04 2.03
N VAL A 717 -12.04 -18.35 1.80
CA VAL A 717 -11.06 -18.75 0.79
C VAL A 717 -10.29 -20.00 1.25
N HIS A 718 -9.91 -20.04 2.53
CA HIS A 718 -9.26 -21.20 3.11
C HIS A 718 -10.20 -22.41 3.17
N ALA A 719 -11.47 -22.22 3.54
CA ALA A 719 -12.50 -23.26 3.51
C ALA A 719 -12.62 -23.87 2.10
N ARG A 720 -12.82 -23.03 1.07
CA ARG A 720 -12.93 -23.49 -0.32
C ARG A 720 -11.68 -24.24 -0.78
N SER A 721 -10.49 -23.78 -0.42
CA SER A 721 -9.24 -24.48 -0.75
C SER A 721 -9.15 -25.86 -0.09
N LEU A 722 -9.61 -25.99 1.16
CA LEU A 722 -9.64 -27.27 1.87
C LEU A 722 -10.66 -28.23 1.24
N LEU A 723 -11.76 -27.71 0.68
CA LEU A 723 -12.80 -28.49 0.01
C LEU A 723 -12.43 -28.96 -1.41
N HIS A 724 -11.58 -28.21 -2.13
CA HIS A 724 -11.15 -28.57 -3.49
C HIS A 724 -10.00 -29.59 -3.53
N ASP A 725 -9.10 -29.61 -2.54
CA ASP A 725 -7.91 -30.49 -2.53
C ASP A 725 -8.23 -31.91 -2.04
N THR A 726 -9.14 -32.59 -2.76
CA THR A 726 -9.69 -33.91 -2.42
C THR A 726 -8.92 -35.09 -3.02
N ALA A 727 -7.93 -34.83 -3.89
CA ALA A 727 -7.11 -35.89 -4.49
C ALA A 727 -6.28 -36.69 -3.46
N ARG A 728 -6.14 -36.17 -2.23
CA ARG A 728 -5.33 -36.77 -1.16
C ARG A 728 -6.14 -37.32 0.02
N LEU A 729 -7.43 -37.02 0.13
CA LEU A 729 -8.26 -37.38 1.31
C LEU A 729 -9.73 -37.65 0.91
N PRO A 730 -10.32 -38.77 1.35
CA PRO A 730 -11.75 -38.98 1.22
C PRO A 730 -12.52 -37.99 2.11
N PRO A 731 -13.72 -37.53 1.68
CA PRO A 731 -14.62 -36.75 2.51
C PRO A 731 -14.84 -37.37 3.90
N SER A 732 -14.55 -36.59 4.93
CA SER A 732 -14.79 -36.92 6.34
C SER A 732 -16.02 -36.17 6.87
N GLU A 733 -16.50 -36.54 8.05
CA GLU A 733 -17.62 -35.83 8.71
C GLU A 733 -17.35 -34.32 8.86
N GLY A 734 -16.10 -33.94 9.18
CA GLY A 734 -15.70 -32.53 9.24
C GLY A 734 -15.72 -31.83 7.87
N TRP A 735 -15.41 -32.55 6.79
CA TRP A 735 -15.48 -32.00 5.42
C TRP A 735 -16.93 -31.75 4.99
N LEU A 736 -17.84 -32.67 5.35
CA LEU A 736 -19.27 -32.52 5.10
C LEU A 736 -19.80 -31.27 5.84
N ALA A 737 -19.51 -31.17 7.14
CA ALA A 737 -19.93 -30.05 7.97
C ALA A 737 -19.37 -28.71 7.47
N LEU A 738 -18.10 -28.66 7.05
CA LEU A 738 -17.50 -27.45 6.47
C LEU A 738 -18.17 -27.04 5.15
N SER A 739 -18.54 -28.00 4.30
CA SER A 739 -19.25 -27.74 3.05
C SER A 739 -20.61 -27.09 3.31
N GLU A 740 -21.36 -27.62 4.28
CA GLU A 740 -22.64 -27.05 4.70
C GLU A 740 -22.47 -25.65 5.30
N ALA A 741 -21.53 -25.48 6.24
CA ALA A 741 -21.29 -24.20 6.90
C ALA A 741 -20.84 -23.11 5.92
N LEU A 742 -19.96 -23.45 4.97
CA LEU A 742 -19.53 -22.53 3.92
C LEU A 742 -20.70 -22.14 3.01
N ALA A 743 -21.51 -23.11 2.57
CA ALA A 743 -22.65 -22.82 1.70
C ALA A 743 -23.68 -21.91 2.39
N LEU A 744 -24.01 -22.18 3.65
CA LEU A 744 -24.89 -21.31 4.45
C LEU A 744 -24.30 -19.90 4.57
N ALA A 745 -23.01 -19.79 4.87
CA ALA A 745 -22.36 -18.49 4.96
C ALA A 745 -22.39 -17.72 3.64
N LEU A 746 -22.15 -18.39 2.51
CA LEU A 746 -22.24 -17.78 1.18
C LEU A 746 -23.65 -17.28 0.87
N MET A 747 -24.69 -18.05 1.23
CA MET A 747 -26.10 -17.65 1.06
C MET A 747 -26.52 -16.46 1.93
N GLU A 748 -25.87 -16.25 3.07
CA GLU A 748 -26.09 -15.07 3.93
C GLU A 748 -25.46 -13.81 3.33
N HIS A 749 -24.39 -13.96 2.55
CA HIS A 749 -23.73 -12.86 1.82
C HIS A 749 -24.26 -12.69 0.40
N SER A 750 -25.44 -13.25 0.09
CA SER A 750 -26.06 -13.24 -1.25
C SER A 750 -25.19 -13.83 -2.37
N ARG A 751 -24.16 -14.61 -2.04
CA ARG A 751 -23.30 -15.34 -2.99
C ARG A 751 -23.92 -16.70 -3.34
N ASN A 752 -25.18 -16.67 -3.77
CA ASN A 752 -26.02 -17.87 -3.92
C ASN A 752 -25.51 -18.82 -5.02
N GLU A 753 -24.96 -18.29 -6.11
CA GLU A 753 -24.39 -19.11 -7.19
C GLU A 753 -23.15 -19.88 -6.72
N GLU A 754 -22.28 -19.25 -5.93
CA GLU A 754 -21.12 -19.91 -5.33
C GLU A 754 -21.54 -20.96 -4.30
N ALA A 755 -22.59 -20.69 -3.52
CA ALA A 755 -23.16 -21.68 -2.61
C ALA A 755 -23.68 -22.90 -3.37
N CYS A 756 -24.37 -22.71 -4.50
CA CYS A 756 -24.80 -23.82 -5.37
C CYS A 756 -23.60 -24.63 -5.87
N GLN A 757 -22.53 -23.98 -6.34
CA GLN A 757 -21.33 -24.67 -6.84
C GLN A 757 -20.68 -25.54 -5.75
N VAL A 758 -20.47 -24.99 -4.55
CA VAL A 758 -19.89 -25.71 -3.42
C VAL A 758 -20.72 -26.95 -3.07
N LEU A 759 -22.05 -26.81 -3.02
CA LEU A 759 -22.95 -27.89 -2.67
C LEU A 759 -23.08 -28.95 -3.78
N GLU A 760 -23.05 -28.56 -5.05
CA GLU A 760 -23.07 -29.51 -6.18
C GLU A 760 -21.78 -30.34 -6.24
N GLU A 761 -20.62 -29.69 -6.05
CA GLU A 761 -19.35 -30.39 -5.91
C GLU A 761 -19.36 -31.34 -4.71
N ALA A 762 -19.95 -30.90 -3.59
CA ALA A 762 -20.06 -31.72 -2.39
C ALA A 762 -20.95 -32.96 -2.61
N LEU A 763 -22.10 -32.77 -3.25
CA LEU A 763 -23.04 -33.83 -3.59
C LEU A 763 -22.42 -34.84 -4.57
N ALA A 764 -21.73 -34.37 -5.61
CA ALA A 764 -21.07 -35.26 -6.58
C ALA A 764 -20.02 -36.15 -5.89
N LYS A 765 -19.16 -35.57 -5.05
CA LYS A 765 -18.13 -36.33 -4.33
C LYS A 765 -18.70 -37.29 -3.30
N THR A 766 -19.82 -36.94 -2.66
CA THR A 766 -20.47 -37.83 -1.68
C THR A 766 -21.06 -39.08 -2.36
N ARG A 767 -21.50 -38.96 -3.63
CA ARG A 767 -21.97 -40.09 -4.44
C ARG A 767 -20.87 -41.03 -4.90
N ASP A 768 -19.67 -40.49 -5.15
CA ASP A 768 -18.51 -41.26 -5.60
C ASP A 768 -17.90 -42.11 -4.48
N LEU A 769 -18.12 -41.72 -3.22
CA LEU A 769 -17.81 -42.54 -2.07
C LEU A 769 -18.95 -43.51 -1.88
N GLU A 770 -18.69 -44.81 -1.94
CA GLU A 770 -19.62 -45.87 -1.52
C GLU A 770 -19.90 -45.82 0.00
N THR A 771 -20.19 -44.63 0.54
CA THR A 771 -20.63 -44.44 1.92
C THR A 771 -22.11 -44.74 2.01
N ASP A 772 -22.48 -45.66 2.90
CA ASP A 772 -23.85 -46.10 3.22
C ASP A 772 -24.78 -45.00 3.81
N SER A 773 -24.62 -43.72 3.45
CA SER A 773 -25.43 -42.63 4.02
C SER A 773 -26.11 -41.77 2.94
N PRO A 774 -27.19 -42.26 2.32
CA PRO A 774 -28.05 -41.44 1.46
C PRO A 774 -28.72 -40.27 2.20
N LEU A 775 -28.54 -40.18 3.53
CA LEU A 775 -28.94 -39.06 4.36
C LEU A 775 -28.01 -37.83 4.20
N HIS A 776 -26.70 -38.02 3.97
CA HIS A 776 -25.80 -36.89 3.68
C HIS A 776 -26.10 -36.26 2.31
N GLU A 777 -26.39 -37.10 1.31
CA GLU A 777 -26.87 -36.62 0.01
C GLU A 777 -28.18 -35.84 0.16
N ALA A 778 -29.11 -36.36 0.97
CA ALA A 778 -30.35 -35.66 1.26
C ALA A 778 -30.08 -34.28 1.89
N ALA A 779 -29.15 -34.19 2.84
CA ALA A 779 -28.79 -32.93 3.48
C ALA A 779 -28.24 -31.88 2.49
N PHE A 780 -27.33 -32.27 1.59
CA PHE A 780 -26.84 -31.36 0.54
C PHE A 780 -27.92 -30.96 -0.45
N MET A 781 -28.75 -31.91 -0.90
CA MET A 781 -29.88 -31.61 -1.80
C MET A 781 -30.88 -30.64 -1.15
N ARG A 782 -31.09 -30.75 0.16
CA ARG A 782 -31.95 -29.83 0.92
C ARG A 782 -31.39 -28.41 0.92
N LEU A 783 -30.08 -28.24 1.15
CA LEU A 783 -29.42 -26.94 1.09
C LEU A 783 -29.40 -26.39 -0.35
N LEU A 784 -29.20 -27.24 -1.36
CA LEU A 784 -29.31 -26.84 -2.77
C LEU A 784 -30.70 -26.31 -3.12
N GLY A 785 -31.76 -26.92 -2.57
CA GLY A 785 -33.12 -26.42 -2.70
C GLY A 785 -33.25 -24.95 -2.26
N PHE A 786 -32.69 -24.60 -1.09
CA PHE A 786 -32.68 -23.20 -0.63
C PHE A 786 -31.73 -22.31 -1.44
N ALA A 787 -30.53 -22.78 -1.76
CA ALA A 787 -29.54 -21.99 -2.50
C ALA A 787 -30.07 -21.61 -3.89
N TYR A 788 -30.70 -22.54 -4.60
CA TYR A 788 -31.32 -22.29 -5.90
C TYR A 788 -32.58 -21.43 -5.83
N GLU A 789 -33.35 -21.51 -4.74
CA GLU A 789 -34.47 -20.59 -4.50
C GLU A 789 -33.96 -19.16 -4.36
N LYS A 790 -32.95 -18.93 -3.50
CA LYS A 790 -32.30 -17.62 -3.36
C LYS A 790 -31.63 -17.14 -4.65
N ALA A 791 -31.08 -18.06 -5.44
CA ALA A 791 -30.52 -17.77 -6.77
C ALA A 791 -31.58 -17.52 -7.85
N ARG A 792 -32.87 -17.59 -7.52
CA ARG A 792 -34.02 -17.38 -8.43
C ARG A 792 -34.07 -18.38 -9.60
N VAL A 793 -33.71 -19.63 -9.33
CA VAL A 793 -33.81 -20.76 -10.28
C VAL A 793 -34.86 -21.75 -9.77
N PRO A 794 -36.16 -21.45 -9.94
CA PRO A 794 -37.25 -22.16 -9.27
C PRO A 794 -37.33 -23.66 -9.63
N ASP A 795 -37.05 -24.01 -10.88
CA ASP A 795 -37.11 -25.41 -11.34
C ASP A 795 -36.09 -26.30 -10.64
N LYS A 796 -34.84 -25.81 -10.53
CA LYS A 796 -33.78 -26.52 -9.80
C LYS A 796 -34.05 -26.55 -8.30
N ALA A 797 -34.53 -25.43 -7.74
CA ALA A 797 -34.89 -25.37 -6.33
C ALA A 797 -35.92 -26.46 -5.98
N ARG A 798 -37.01 -26.53 -6.75
CA ARG A 798 -38.05 -27.55 -6.59
C ARG A 798 -37.50 -28.95 -6.75
N HIS A 799 -36.71 -29.18 -7.80
CA HIS A 799 -36.10 -30.49 -8.06
C HIS A 799 -35.29 -30.99 -6.86
N PHE A 800 -34.33 -30.18 -6.38
CA PHE A 800 -33.46 -30.59 -5.28
C PHE A 800 -34.20 -30.72 -3.96
N ALA A 801 -35.17 -29.85 -3.65
CA ALA A 801 -35.96 -29.95 -2.42
C ALA A 801 -36.81 -31.25 -2.37
N LEU A 802 -37.42 -31.64 -3.49
CA LEU A 802 -38.21 -32.88 -3.57
C LEU A 802 -37.32 -34.13 -3.58
N CYS A 803 -36.17 -34.10 -4.28
CA CYS A 803 -35.20 -35.18 -4.24
C CYS A 803 -34.62 -35.38 -2.83
N ALA A 804 -34.35 -34.30 -2.10
CA ALA A 804 -33.90 -34.35 -0.71
C ALA A 804 -34.93 -35.04 0.19
N LEU A 805 -36.20 -34.65 0.10
CA LEU A 805 -37.27 -35.26 0.88
C LEU A 805 -37.44 -36.74 0.51
N SER A 806 -37.49 -37.08 -0.77
CA SER A 806 -37.62 -38.47 -1.22
C SER A 806 -36.46 -39.34 -0.73
N SER A 807 -35.23 -38.83 -0.75
CA SER A 807 -34.05 -39.54 -0.24
C SER A 807 -34.13 -39.74 1.28
N ALA A 808 -34.52 -38.69 2.01
CA ALA A 808 -34.69 -38.77 3.46
C ALA A 808 -35.79 -39.77 3.86
N GLU A 809 -36.90 -39.85 3.13
CA GLU A 809 -37.99 -40.80 3.39
C GLU A 809 -37.61 -42.26 3.14
N GLN A 810 -36.67 -42.52 2.23
CA GLN A 810 -36.14 -43.87 2.00
C GLN A 810 -35.20 -44.31 3.12
N CYS A 811 -34.47 -43.36 3.72
CA CYS A 811 -33.47 -43.63 4.76
C CYS A 811 -34.04 -43.62 6.17
N LEU A 812 -35.13 -42.89 6.42
CA LEU A 812 -35.64 -42.62 7.76
C LEU A 812 -37.00 -43.29 7.98
N PRO A 813 -37.32 -43.74 9.21
CA PRO A 813 -38.67 -44.15 9.55
C PRO A 813 -39.69 -43.06 9.26
N ALA A 814 -40.90 -43.43 8.83
CA ALA A 814 -41.95 -42.49 8.44
C ALA A 814 -42.32 -41.45 9.53
N ASN A 815 -42.09 -41.78 10.81
CA ASN A 815 -42.35 -40.93 11.97
C ASN A 815 -41.07 -40.27 12.53
N SER A 816 -39.96 -40.29 11.78
CA SER A 816 -38.70 -39.71 12.23
C SER A 816 -38.81 -38.20 12.37
N PRO A 817 -38.45 -37.61 13.52
CA PRO A 817 -38.42 -36.15 13.69
C PRO A 817 -37.48 -35.44 12.71
N GLN A 818 -36.46 -36.14 12.18
CA GLN A 818 -35.55 -35.57 11.17
C GLN A 818 -36.27 -35.22 9.86
N LEU A 819 -37.38 -35.91 9.52
CA LEU A 819 -38.19 -35.59 8.33
C LEU A 819 -38.86 -34.22 8.42
N ILE A 820 -39.02 -33.65 9.62
CA ILE A 820 -39.64 -32.33 9.82
C ILE A 820 -38.87 -31.26 9.05
N GLU A 821 -37.53 -31.30 9.09
CA GLU A 821 -36.70 -30.33 8.41
C GLU A 821 -36.89 -30.42 6.89
N TYR A 822 -36.80 -31.62 6.32
CA TYR A 822 -37.00 -31.86 4.88
C TYR A 822 -38.39 -31.45 4.39
N LEU A 823 -39.44 -31.80 5.13
CA LEU A 823 -40.82 -31.42 4.81
C LEU A 823 -41.00 -29.89 4.88
N THR A 824 -40.37 -29.23 5.85
CA THR A 824 -40.44 -27.77 5.99
C THR A 824 -39.72 -27.07 4.85
N VAL A 825 -38.56 -27.57 4.42
CA VAL A 825 -37.83 -27.04 3.25
C VAL A 825 -38.62 -27.27 1.97
N ALA A 826 -39.13 -28.48 1.74
CA ALA A 826 -39.96 -28.79 0.57
C ALA A 826 -41.20 -27.88 0.53
N GLY A 827 -41.91 -27.73 1.64
CA GLY A 827 -43.04 -26.81 1.74
C GLY A 827 -42.67 -25.36 1.43
N TYR A 828 -41.51 -24.89 1.91
CA TYR A 828 -41.02 -23.53 1.62
C TYR A 828 -40.73 -23.33 0.14
N VAL A 829 -39.94 -24.21 -0.47
CA VAL A 829 -39.56 -24.09 -1.87
C VAL A 829 -40.80 -24.23 -2.78
N LEU A 830 -41.73 -25.14 -2.46
CA LEU A 830 -42.99 -25.28 -3.20
C LEU A 830 -43.87 -24.04 -3.10
N LYS A 831 -43.92 -23.39 -1.92
CA LYS A 831 -44.62 -22.10 -1.77
C LYS A 831 -43.99 -21.05 -2.68
N MET A 832 -42.67 -20.90 -2.66
CA MET A 832 -41.95 -19.91 -3.46
C MET A 832 -42.05 -20.17 -4.97
N THR A 833 -42.20 -21.44 -5.37
CA THR A 833 -42.39 -21.87 -6.77
C THR A 833 -43.87 -21.93 -7.20
N SER A 834 -44.78 -21.37 -6.41
CA SER A 834 -46.24 -21.26 -6.67
C SER A 834 -47.03 -22.58 -6.64
N SER A 835 -46.48 -23.67 -6.12
CA SER A 835 -47.19 -24.94 -5.86
C SER A 835 -47.84 -24.96 -4.48
N LEU A 836 -48.79 -24.03 -4.23
CA LEU A 836 -49.35 -23.80 -2.89
C LEU A 836 -50.07 -25.02 -2.26
N PRO A 837 -50.83 -25.87 -3.00
CA PRO A 837 -51.48 -27.06 -2.43
C PRO A 837 -50.49 -28.12 -1.94
N GLU A 838 -49.46 -28.40 -2.72
CA GLU A 838 -48.38 -29.33 -2.34
C GLU A 838 -47.63 -28.80 -1.12
N ALA A 839 -47.34 -27.49 -1.08
CA ALA A 839 -46.70 -26.84 0.07
C ALA A 839 -47.49 -27.03 1.38
N GLN A 840 -48.82 -26.89 1.34
CA GLN A 840 -49.68 -27.11 2.51
C GLN A 840 -49.59 -28.55 3.01
N GLN A 841 -49.67 -29.53 2.10
CA GLN A 841 -49.61 -30.94 2.47
C GLN A 841 -48.30 -31.26 3.23
N HIS A 842 -47.17 -30.73 2.75
CA HIS A 842 -45.89 -30.93 3.41
C HIS A 842 -45.80 -30.22 4.77
N TYR A 843 -46.29 -28.99 4.88
CA TYR A 843 -46.31 -28.27 6.15
C TYR A 843 -47.25 -28.88 7.19
N GLU A 844 -48.43 -29.34 6.80
CA GLU A 844 -49.36 -30.01 7.72
C GLU A 844 -48.78 -31.34 8.23
N ARG A 845 -48.11 -32.09 7.35
CA ARG A 845 -47.39 -33.30 7.75
C ARG A 845 -46.22 -32.98 8.68
N ALA A 846 -45.43 -31.94 8.38
CA ALA A 846 -44.36 -31.48 9.26
C ALA A 846 -44.90 -31.06 10.63
N LEU A 847 -46.03 -30.34 10.67
CA LEU A 847 -46.68 -29.89 11.90
C LEU A 847 -47.15 -31.08 12.75
N HIS A 848 -47.78 -32.07 12.11
CA HIS A 848 -48.20 -33.29 12.79
C HIS A 848 -47.01 -34.02 13.43
N LEU A 849 -45.94 -34.26 12.66
CA LEU A 849 -44.73 -34.90 13.16
C LEU A 849 -44.08 -34.08 14.30
N ALA A 850 -44.00 -32.76 14.17
CA ALA A 850 -43.42 -31.89 15.19
C ALA A 850 -44.20 -31.93 16.52
N ARG A 851 -45.54 -31.86 16.45
CA ARG A 851 -46.39 -31.97 17.64
C ARG A 851 -46.27 -33.34 18.32
N THR A 852 -46.24 -34.41 17.53
CA THR A 852 -46.09 -35.78 18.08
C THR A 852 -44.72 -36.01 18.69
N ALA A 853 -43.65 -35.49 18.08
CA ALA A 853 -42.29 -35.72 18.53
C ALA A 853 -41.88 -34.84 19.72
N TYR A 854 -42.33 -33.58 19.75
CA TYR A 854 -41.80 -32.57 20.65
C TYR A 854 -42.85 -31.83 21.50
N GLY A 855 -44.15 -32.05 21.24
CA GLY A 855 -45.24 -31.33 21.89
C GLY A 855 -45.62 -30.02 21.18
N ASP A 856 -46.76 -29.45 21.57
CA ASP A 856 -47.37 -28.29 20.92
C ASP A 856 -46.57 -26.98 21.11
N ASP A 857 -45.83 -26.84 22.21
CA ASP A 857 -45.09 -25.62 22.56
C ASP A 857 -43.64 -25.63 22.07
N HIS A 858 -43.28 -26.51 21.12
CA HIS A 858 -41.89 -26.63 20.64
C HIS A 858 -41.54 -25.56 19.56
N PRO A 859 -40.29 -25.03 19.51
CA PRO A 859 -39.86 -24.06 18.48
C PRO A 859 -40.10 -24.48 17.02
N TYR A 860 -40.06 -25.79 16.73
CA TYR A 860 -40.39 -26.30 15.39
C TYR A 860 -41.87 -26.13 15.05
N VAL A 861 -42.77 -26.34 16.02
CA VAL A 861 -44.20 -26.11 15.83
C VAL A 861 -44.46 -24.64 15.51
N ALA A 862 -43.87 -23.71 16.28
CA ALA A 862 -43.94 -22.27 15.98
C ALA A 862 -43.44 -21.95 14.56
N THR A 863 -42.29 -22.47 14.17
CA THR A 863 -41.71 -22.22 12.84
C THR A 863 -42.61 -22.72 11.71
N ILE A 864 -43.21 -23.91 11.85
CA ILE A 864 -44.11 -24.48 10.83
C ILE A 864 -45.43 -23.72 10.78
N LEU A 865 -45.99 -23.33 11.94
CA LEU A 865 -47.22 -22.51 12.02
C LEU A 865 -47.03 -21.15 11.35
N ASN A 866 -45.89 -20.50 11.57
CA ASN A 866 -45.58 -19.26 10.86
C ASN A 866 -45.52 -19.47 9.34
N ASN A 867 -44.88 -20.56 8.89
CA ASN A 867 -44.78 -20.86 7.48
C ASN A 867 -46.17 -21.15 6.85
N LEU A 868 -47.03 -21.89 7.55
CA LEU A 868 -48.44 -22.07 7.19
C LEU A 868 -49.18 -20.72 7.14
N GLY A 869 -48.94 -19.83 8.10
CA GLY A 869 -49.50 -18.48 8.09
C GLY A 869 -49.13 -17.71 6.82
N THR A 870 -47.85 -17.69 6.45
CA THR A 870 -47.40 -17.06 5.18
C THR A 870 -47.93 -17.76 3.93
N LEU A 871 -48.22 -19.06 3.99
CA LEU A 871 -48.83 -19.81 2.90
C LEU A 871 -50.30 -19.41 2.71
N HIS A 872 -51.07 -19.33 3.79
CA HIS A 872 -52.46 -18.86 3.77
C HIS A 872 -52.56 -17.40 3.31
N GLU A 873 -51.60 -16.55 3.71
CA GLU A 873 -51.47 -15.18 3.19
C GLU A 873 -51.32 -15.18 1.66
N ALA A 874 -50.43 -16.01 1.11
CA ALA A 874 -50.20 -16.11 -0.33
C ALA A 874 -51.45 -16.60 -1.11
N ARG A 875 -52.41 -17.25 -0.43
CA ARG A 875 -53.71 -17.65 -0.98
C ARG A 875 -54.82 -16.62 -0.80
N GLY A 876 -54.56 -15.53 -0.07
CA GLY A 876 -55.57 -14.54 0.30
C GLY A 876 -56.47 -14.96 1.48
N GLU A 877 -56.12 -16.03 2.19
CA GLU A 877 -56.88 -16.55 3.34
C GLU A 877 -56.42 -15.85 4.64
N PHE A 878 -56.60 -14.52 4.69
CA PHE A 878 -55.95 -13.67 5.71
C PHE A 878 -56.34 -13.97 7.16
N CYS A 879 -57.59 -14.38 7.42
CA CYS A 879 -58.02 -14.75 8.78
C CYS A 879 -57.28 -16.01 9.28
N VAL A 880 -57.20 -17.04 8.44
CA VAL A 880 -56.47 -18.28 8.77
C VAL A 880 -54.98 -18.00 8.91
N ALA A 881 -54.43 -17.12 8.06
CA ALA A 881 -53.05 -16.67 8.18
C ALA A 881 -52.77 -16.01 9.54
N MET A 882 -53.66 -15.10 9.97
CA MET A 882 -53.54 -14.42 11.25
C MET A 882 -53.61 -15.40 12.43
N ASP A 883 -54.56 -16.33 12.43
CA ASP A 883 -54.70 -17.33 13.50
C ASP A 883 -53.43 -18.16 13.66
N ARG A 884 -52.84 -18.62 12.54
CA ARG A 884 -51.59 -19.42 12.55
C ARG A 884 -50.38 -18.60 13.00
N LEU A 885 -50.29 -17.34 12.60
CA LEU A 885 -49.21 -16.45 13.03
C LEU A 885 -49.32 -16.10 14.52
N GLN A 886 -50.54 -15.92 15.05
CA GLN A 886 -50.79 -15.70 16.48
C GLN A 886 -50.43 -16.93 17.32
N GLU A 887 -50.80 -18.12 16.87
CA GLU A 887 -50.40 -19.38 17.51
C GLU A 887 -48.87 -19.51 17.55
N SER A 888 -48.20 -19.23 16.43
CA SER A 888 -46.73 -19.21 16.37
C SER A 888 -46.11 -18.16 17.30
N LEU A 889 -46.67 -16.95 17.35
CA LEU A 889 -46.18 -15.87 18.20
C LEU A 889 -46.32 -16.24 19.67
N HIS A 890 -47.44 -16.83 20.08
CA HIS A 890 -47.67 -17.24 21.45
C HIS A 890 -46.62 -18.23 21.95
N ILE A 891 -46.29 -19.24 21.13
CA ILE A 891 -45.24 -20.22 21.46
C ILE A 891 -43.88 -19.54 21.59
N ASP A 892 -43.47 -18.73 20.60
CA ASP A 892 -42.16 -18.04 20.65
C ASP A 892 -42.08 -17.03 21.82
N GLU A 893 -43.18 -16.35 22.19
CA GLU A 893 -43.26 -15.43 23.34
C GLU A 893 -43.05 -16.16 24.67
N GLN A 894 -43.66 -17.34 24.84
CA GLN A 894 -43.49 -18.14 26.06
C GLN A 894 -42.06 -18.66 26.20
N LEU A 895 -41.43 -19.06 25.09
CA LEU A 895 -40.10 -19.69 25.10
C LEU A 895 -38.97 -18.68 25.25
N TYR A 896 -39.04 -17.55 24.55
CA TYR A 896 -37.91 -16.62 24.40
C TYR A 896 -38.17 -15.24 25.02
N GLY A 897 -39.41 -14.95 25.38
CA GLY A 897 -39.83 -13.63 25.84
C GLY A 897 -40.01 -12.61 24.71
N ARG A 898 -40.74 -11.54 25.02
CA ARG A 898 -41.17 -10.49 24.08
C ARG A 898 -40.06 -9.73 23.35
N SER A 899 -38.83 -9.73 23.88
CA SER A 899 -37.71 -8.98 23.33
C SER A 899 -36.80 -9.79 22.38
N HIS A 900 -37.12 -11.06 22.12
CA HIS A 900 -36.28 -11.92 21.29
C HIS A 900 -36.54 -11.70 19.80
N PHE A 901 -35.50 -11.76 18.94
CA PHE A 901 -35.62 -11.48 17.50
C PHE A 901 -36.65 -12.36 16.76
N ARG A 902 -36.91 -13.59 17.24
CA ARG A 902 -37.96 -14.47 16.69
C ARG A 902 -39.34 -13.82 16.75
N ILE A 903 -39.62 -12.99 17.77
CA ILE A 903 -40.86 -12.22 17.90
C ILE A 903 -40.99 -11.24 16.74
N ALA A 904 -39.91 -10.54 16.39
CA ALA A 904 -39.90 -9.57 15.30
C ALA A 904 -40.26 -10.20 13.94
N ILE A 905 -39.80 -11.43 13.67
CA ILE A 905 -40.18 -12.19 12.47
C ILE A 905 -41.71 -12.37 12.40
N ARG A 906 -42.33 -12.77 13.52
CA ARG A 906 -43.78 -13.02 13.57
C ARG A 906 -44.56 -11.73 13.42
N LEU A 907 -44.13 -10.67 14.13
CA LEU A 907 -44.75 -9.34 14.06
C LEU A 907 -44.71 -8.77 12.64
N ASN A 908 -43.59 -8.91 11.92
CA ASN A 908 -43.51 -8.48 10.52
C ASN A 908 -44.48 -9.26 9.62
N ASN A 909 -44.58 -10.58 9.77
CA ASN A 909 -45.53 -11.37 8.99
C ASN A 909 -46.98 -11.00 9.33
N MET A 910 -47.31 -10.78 10.60
CA MET A 910 -48.63 -10.31 11.01
C MET A 910 -48.93 -8.91 10.48
N GLY A 911 -47.94 -8.00 10.47
CA GLY A 911 -48.06 -6.65 9.91
C GLY A 911 -48.40 -6.68 8.42
N ARG A 912 -47.75 -7.56 7.65
CA ARG A 912 -48.07 -7.78 6.22
C ARG A 912 -49.52 -8.26 6.04
N VAL A 913 -49.98 -9.22 6.85
CA VAL A 913 -51.38 -9.70 6.81
C VAL A 913 -52.36 -8.60 7.20
N CYS A 914 -52.08 -7.79 8.24
CA CYS A 914 -52.90 -6.64 8.63
C CYS A 914 -53.03 -5.61 7.49
N ALA A 915 -51.91 -5.29 6.82
CA ALA A 915 -51.93 -4.39 5.68
C ALA A 915 -52.76 -4.94 4.50
N ALA A 916 -52.71 -6.26 4.27
CA ALA A 916 -53.50 -6.94 3.24
C ALA A 916 -55.01 -7.00 3.58
N MET A 917 -55.36 -7.09 4.87
CA MET A 917 -56.74 -6.98 5.36
C MET A 917 -57.30 -5.55 5.34
N GLY A 918 -56.50 -4.54 4.98
CA GLY A 918 -56.92 -3.15 4.96
C GLY A 918 -56.82 -2.43 6.31
N ASP A 919 -56.02 -2.93 7.25
CA ASP A 919 -55.70 -2.27 8.51
C ASP A 919 -54.22 -1.79 8.54
N PRO A 920 -53.91 -0.68 7.84
CA PRO A 920 -52.54 -0.20 7.74
C PRO A 920 -52.02 0.37 9.07
N LEU A 921 -52.89 0.85 9.96
CA LEU A 921 -52.47 1.39 11.26
C LEU A 921 -51.99 0.28 12.18
N GLN A 922 -52.67 -0.87 12.22
CA GLN A 922 -52.19 -2.04 12.94
C GLN A 922 -50.86 -2.55 12.37
N ALA A 923 -50.73 -2.56 11.03
CA ALA A 923 -49.48 -2.95 10.36
C ALA A 923 -48.29 -2.06 10.76
N VAL A 924 -48.49 -0.73 10.79
CA VAL A 924 -47.48 0.23 11.26
C VAL A 924 -46.97 -0.13 12.65
N ARG A 925 -47.88 -0.35 13.62
CA ARG A 925 -47.46 -0.69 15.00
C ARG A 925 -46.65 -1.98 15.07
N LEU A 926 -47.05 -3.00 14.32
CA LEU A 926 -46.38 -4.30 14.31
C LEU A 926 -44.98 -4.21 13.67
N HIS A 927 -44.82 -3.48 12.58
CA HIS A 927 -43.52 -3.28 11.92
C HIS A 927 -42.57 -2.39 12.74
N GLU A 928 -43.09 -1.38 13.44
CA GLU A 928 -42.30 -0.57 14.38
C GLU A 928 -41.79 -1.40 15.56
N GLU A 929 -42.66 -2.22 16.19
CA GLU A 929 -42.27 -3.10 17.28
C GLU A 929 -41.21 -4.12 16.81
N ALA A 930 -41.37 -4.69 15.61
CA ALA A 930 -40.38 -5.57 15.01
C ALA A 930 -39.03 -4.88 14.78
N ALA A 931 -39.01 -3.67 14.20
CA ALA A 931 -37.79 -2.90 13.96
C ALA A 931 -37.04 -2.59 15.27
N ILE A 932 -37.76 -2.22 16.34
CA ILE A 932 -37.17 -1.96 17.66
C ILE A 932 -36.52 -3.22 18.25
N ILE A 933 -37.17 -4.38 18.12
CA ILE A 933 -36.63 -5.65 18.61
C ILE A 933 -35.36 -6.03 17.83
N TYR A 934 -35.37 -5.89 16.50
CA TYR A 934 -34.19 -6.17 15.68
C TYR A 934 -33.04 -5.21 15.98
N GLU A 935 -33.32 -3.91 16.13
CA GLU A 935 -32.31 -2.91 16.46
C GLU A 935 -31.65 -3.19 17.82
N LYS A 936 -32.42 -3.64 18.82
CA LYS A 936 -31.86 -4.09 20.10
C LYS A 936 -31.06 -5.38 20.01
N SER A 937 -31.45 -6.30 19.13
CA SER A 937 -30.84 -7.63 19.01
C SER A 937 -29.55 -7.62 18.19
N PHE A 938 -29.53 -6.86 17.10
CA PHE A 938 -28.49 -6.91 16.08
C PHE A 938 -27.83 -5.56 15.78
N GLY A 939 -28.28 -4.48 16.44
CA GLY A 939 -27.79 -3.12 16.19
C GLY A 939 -28.56 -2.41 15.07
N SER A 940 -28.38 -1.09 15.00
CA SER A 940 -29.12 -0.19 14.12
C SER A 940 -28.83 -0.37 12.62
N ASP A 941 -27.72 -1.01 12.29
CA ASP A 941 -27.24 -1.23 10.92
C ASP A 941 -27.50 -2.65 10.41
N SER A 942 -28.25 -3.47 11.16
CA SER A 942 -28.60 -4.82 10.70
C SER A 942 -29.60 -4.77 9.52
N PRO A 943 -29.38 -5.56 8.46
CA PRO A 943 -30.36 -5.82 7.42
C PRO A 943 -31.79 -6.12 7.88
N ASP A 944 -31.97 -6.84 8.98
CA ASP A 944 -33.31 -7.17 9.51
C ASP A 944 -34.09 -5.91 9.95
N VAL A 945 -33.36 -4.89 10.42
CA VAL A 945 -33.91 -3.56 10.70
C VAL A 945 -34.31 -2.88 9.38
N GLY A 946 -33.47 -3.02 8.35
CA GLY A 946 -33.76 -2.56 6.99
C GLY A 946 -35.06 -3.15 6.43
N ASP A 947 -35.27 -4.46 6.56
CA ASP A 947 -36.49 -5.16 6.10
C ASP A 947 -37.73 -4.63 6.82
N SER A 948 -37.66 -4.54 8.15
CA SER A 948 -38.77 -4.05 8.98
C SER A 948 -39.14 -2.60 8.66
N LEU A 949 -38.14 -1.74 8.43
CA LEU A 949 -38.35 -0.36 8.00
C LEU A 949 -38.92 -0.26 6.58
N GLY A 950 -38.56 -1.19 5.68
CA GLY A 950 -39.17 -1.31 4.37
C GLY A 950 -40.66 -1.63 4.47
N PHE A 951 -41.04 -2.64 5.28
CA PHE A 951 -42.44 -2.97 5.50
C PHE A 951 -43.21 -1.84 6.22
N LEU A 952 -42.57 -1.18 7.19
CA LEU A 952 -43.11 0.00 7.85
C LEU A 952 -43.41 1.11 6.84
N GLY A 953 -42.49 1.40 5.93
CA GLY A 953 -42.69 2.40 4.89
C GLY A 953 -43.87 2.07 3.98
N ASP A 954 -43.99 0.81 3.54
CA ASP A 954 -45.12 0.35 2.73
C ASP A 954 -46.46 0.49 3.49
N ALA A 955 -46.48 0.21 4.80
CA ALA A 955 -47.66 0.37 5.66
C ALA A 955 -48.03 1.84 5.90
N LEU A 956 -47.04 2.71 6.16
CA LEU A 956 -47.23 4.16 6.33
C LEU A 956 -47.82 4.81 5.07
N LEU A 957 -47.38 4.39 3.88
CA LEU A 957 -47.99 4.85 2.63
C LEU A 957 -49.47 4.49 2.53
N ARG A 958 -49.84 3.26 2.88
CA ARG A 958 -51.25 2.82 2.89
C ARG A 958 -52.07 3.54 3.95
N ALA A 959 -51.46 3.95 5.05
CA ALA A 959 -52.08 4.79 6.09
C ALA A 959 -52.19 6.27 5.69
N GLY A 960 -51.58 6.68 4.57
CA GLY A 960 -51.57 8.07 4.09
C GLY A 960 -50.41 8.93 4.64
N ASP A 961 -49.52 8.38 5.47
CA ASP A 961 -48.34 9.08 5.98
C ASP A 961 -47.15 8.94 5.01
N ARG A 962 -47.11 9.85 4.04
CA ARG A 962 -46.06 9.87 3.02
C ARG A 962 -44.71 10.34 3.54
N GLU A 963 -44.69 11.20 4.57
CA GLU A 963 -43.44 11.70 5.13
C GLU A 963 -42.77 10.64 5.99
N GLY A 964 -43.54 9.97 6.86
CA GLY A 964 -43.07 8.82 7.62
C GLY A 964 -42.57 7.69 6.71
N ALA A 965 -43.31 7.37 5.65
CA ALA A 965 -42.88 6.36 4.68
C ALA A 965 -41.55 6.71 4.01
N ARG A 966 -41.37 7.97 3.58
CA ARG A 966 -40.11 8.44 3.02
C ARG A 966 -38.95 8.27 4.01
N ALA A 967 -39.16 8.66 5.27
CA ALA A 967 -38.15 8.52 6.31
C ALA A 967 -37.78 7.04 6.54
N ALA A 968 -38.77 6.15 6.59
CA ALA A 968 -38.56 4.72 6.76
C ALA A 968 -37.78 4.10 5.58
N PHE A 969 -38.17 4.39 4.33
CA PHE A 969 -37.44 3.90 3.16
C PHE A 969 -36.03 4.46 3.05
N SER A 970 -35.80 5.74 3.38
CA SER A 970 -34.45 6.33 3.37
C SER A 970 -33.55 5.68 4.42
N ARG A 971 -34.08 5.40 5.62
CA ARG A 971 -33.31 4.70 6.67
C ARG A 971 -33.01 3.25 6.25
N SER A 972 -34.02 2.54 5.72
CA SER A 972 -33.85 1.18 5.17
C SER A 972 -32.80 1.14 4.06
N LEU A 973 -32.86 2.06 3.10
CA LEU A 973 -31.87 2.18 2.03
C LEU A 973 -30.47 2.42 2.59
N GLY A 974 -30.30 3.33 3.56
CA GLY A 974 -29.00 3.60 4.16
C GLY A 974 -28.41 2.37 4.88
N ILE A 975 -29.26 1.56 5.51
CA ILE A 975 -28.85 0.29 6.15
C ILE A 975 -28.41 -0.72 5.09
N TYR A 976 -29.23 -0.99 4.07
CA TYR A 976 -28.85 -1.91 3.00
C TYR A 976 -27.62 -1.44 2.21
N GLU A 977 -27.46 -0.13 2.05
CA GLU A 977 -26.28 0.44 1.40
C GLU A 977 -25.00 0.22 2.22
N ARG A 978 -25.11 0.10 3.55
CA ARG A 978 -23.97 -0.30 4.39
C ARG A 978 -23.77 -1.82 4.40
N ALA A 979 -24.85 -2.60 4.33
CA ALA A 979 -24.80 -4.05 4.53
C ALA A 979 -24.54 -4.89 3.27
N TYR A 980 -25.15 -4.55 2.12
CA TYR A 980 -25.23 -5.46 0.96
C TYR A 980 -24.67 -4.90 -0.35
N PHE A 981 -24.01 -3.74 -0.28
CA PHE A 981 -23.71 -2.90 -1.43
C PHE A 981 -25.02 -2.33 -2.04
N PRO A 982 -25.24 -1.02 -2.04
CA PRO A 982 -25.52 -0.33 -3.28
C PRO A 982 -26.35 -0.96 -4.46
N HIS A 983 -25.81 -1.89 -5.28
CA HIS A 983 -26.58 -2.52 -6.38
C HIS A 983 -27.46 -3.70 -5.94
N HIS A 984 -27.46 -4.07 -4.66
CA HIS A 984 -28.30 -5.13 -4.12
C HIS A 984 -29.76 -4.93 -4.54
N PRO A 985 -30.49 -6.01 -4.90
CA PRO A 985 -31.90 -5.92 -5.27
C PRO A 985 -32.74 -5.15 -4.25
N ASP A 986 -32.42 -5.24 -2.96
CA ASP A 986 -33.16 -4.53 -1.91
C ASP A 986 -32.87 -3.03 -1.89
N CYS A 987 -31.61 -2.61 -2.14
CA CYS A 987 -31.27 -1.20 -2.35
C CYS A 987 -32.03 -0.62 -3.56
N GLN A 988 -32.08 -1.38 -4.67
CA GLN A 988 -32.85 -0.98 -5.85
C GLN A 988 -34.36 -0.91 -5.54
N GLY A 989 -34.86 -1.87 -4.76
CA GLY A 989 -36.25 -1.92 -4.31
C GLY A 989 -36.64 -0.69 -3.48
N MET A 990 -35.78 -0.26 -2.56
CA MET A 990 -36.01 0.95 -1.75
C MET A 990 -35.91 2.23 -2.58
N ARG A 991 -34.98 2.31 -3.53
CA ARG A 991 -34.87 3.45 -4.45
C ARG A 991 -36.09 3.62 -5.33
N ARG A 992 -36.63 2.52 -5.88
CA ARG A 992 -37.87 2.56 -6.67
C ARG A 992 -39.03 3.09 -5.84
N ARG A 993 -39.17 2.65 -4.59
CA ARG A 993 -40.18 3.16 -3.66
C ARG A 993 -40.00 4.65 -3.38
N LEU A 994 -38.77 5.11 -3.13
CA LEU A 994 -38.47 6.53 -2.92
C LEU A 994 -38.74 7.38 -4.16
N ALA A 995 -38.41 6.88 -5.36
CA ALA A 995 -38.68 7.55 -6.64
C ALA A 995 -40.18 7.68 -6.92
N ALA A 996 -40.96 6.62 -6.67
CA ALA A 996 -42.42 6.66 -6.81
C ALA A 996 -43.06 7.72 -5.90
N LEU A 997 -42.48 7.99 -4.72
CA LEU A 997 -42.92 9.07 -3.83
C LEU A 997 -42.57 10.48 -4.29
N GLN A 998 -41.63 10.62 -5.23
CA GLN A 998 -41.21 11.88 -5.83
C GLN A 998 -42.01 12.19 -7.10
N GLU A 999 -42.30 11.18 -7.93
CA GLU A 999 -43.04 11.35 -9.19
C GLU A 999 -44.50 11.79 -8.96
N GLU A 1000 -45.17 11.35 -7.89
CA GLU A 1000 -46.52 11.83 -7.55
C GLU A 1000 -46.56 13.28 -7.00
N LYS A 1001 -45.41 13.95 -6.82
CA LYS A 1001 -45.32 15.38 -6.48
C LYS A 1001 -45.14 16.29 -7.70
N ALA A 1002 -44.80 15.74 -8.87
CA ALA A 1002 -44.64 16.44 -10.15
C ALA A 1002 -45.93 16.35 -10.97
#